data_AF-A0A953UBJ5-F1
#
_entry.id   AF-A0A953UBJ5-F1
#
_cell.length_a   1.000
_cell.length_b   1.000
_cell.length_c   1.000
_cell.angle_alpha   90.00
_cell.angle_beta   90.00
_cell.angle_gamma   90.00
#
_symmetry.space_group_name_H-M   'P 1'
#
loop_
_entity.id
_entity.type
_entity.pdbx_description
1 polymer ?
#
loop_
_entity_poly.entity_id
_entity_poly.type
_entity_poly.pdbx_seq_one_letter_code
_entity_poly.pdbx_strand_id
1 'polypeptide(L)'
;MNALDQLNAYLRRLESRLRLLAFSKGASLATVSALAVTVFLVWIINRYAFSPASLLSARILLFLSVATAIAFGLVIPLLELNRRKAARRAERSFPDFQERLLTLAERPNATDPFTQLLASDALRVAQNSQPDRLAPAGPIVGFFTSAGLAVAVLLWLILAGPGYLGYGTSLLWAGAPKHGTNHAFYDIVVTPGDRTVRRKADQLVTAQLMGFEAPKVRLYAKYQGASKWEPVEMLPTPGASTYEFLFSALANNVEYYVEAGALNSKHYNLRVIDLPGIKKIRVTYHYPAWTGMKDMVEDPGGDLRAVEGTQADVAIQTDRPLNKGVLMLGDDRQIELKGGEGNWLTARVNIDKDGMYHVAALEQGENVRMTEDFFIEARKDNAPTVKIDRPGRDAKVNPVEEVTVAVSATDDFGLNDLSLHYSVNGGAEKVVSLLGQKGTKTADGKYLIALEDYKLAPGDLVSVYASARDARNTSKTDMYFIQAEPFERNYSQSQEAGGGGGGGAGGDDPTGQISQRQKDIIAATWNQQKSGAKNPSQASDDAKFLAEQEDKLAAQALSLANRMKARELADANSQFKTFATDMEEAAKAMTESAQKIRTQKWTDALPPEQQALQHALRAEATFRDIQVAFGSRGGGGGGGGSMGRDLENLADLELDREKNQYETGRQSASDSRAKEIDAALQKLQELARRQQELAQQKDQQQAFRQRWEQEMLRREAEELKRQMEQLQRGSQSQQSDSQQGQQSSSQQQANGQQSSSSGQPGQQSGQGSTGSIASPQLQRAIERLQRATEDMRNAENPQNQNSEQARASQQRAAQGLQESKDILSGMQHQNASAALDDLARRANQLAGQQTDFQNRLRQMVTGNQPGQTRQQADRMGAEKDQMADQLKQIEKDMADTARSLAGAQNPVSSKLREGLGQAQQQELEMHMRQLGQWIRQGYGMQAWVRESTVTNGLNELSQNIHDAQAAMAQNGQPGKGPGDDKGELEKALAQLEGARSRLQQSLEAPGRQQNRQQPGNRNGQQPGNQNGQGRAGQPGQQPGQQGQQPGQQPGQQNGNGQQAGNGQQGGNGQQGGQPNSGGQQPNGGQQAGGPGGAWNGNNWGGAYGGPGPVTPYNGWIPLDQANRESARDLNSLRDFFRNNPDMIGDYLQLMHSLNPAYQNDGELQGRINREVLPGLERLELELRRKLDEKNADQVRSAGTETVPQGYSDAIAEYFRKLSKKK
;
A
#
# COMPACT_ATOMS: atom_id res chain seq x y z
N MET A 1 40.28 83.22 -48.31
CA MET A 1 40.51 83.19 -46.85
C MET A 1 41.94 83.63 -46.60
N ASN A 2 42.15 84.54 -45.66
CA ASN A 2 43.49 84.94 -45.24
C ASN A 2 44.09 83.86 -44.30
N ALA A 3 45.41 83.83 -44.12
CA ALA A 3 46.07 82.91 -43.19
C ALA A 3 45.57 83.10 -41.75
N LEU A 4 45.26 84.35 -41.38
CA LEU A 4 44.64 84.74 -40.11
C LEU A 4 43.25 84.09 -39.92
N ASP A 5 42.44 83.96 -40.98
CA ASP A 5 41.13 83.28 -40.92
C ASP A 5 41.29 81.78 -40.67
N GLN A 6 42.23 81.15 -41.39
CA GLN A 6 42.48 79.71 -41.30
C GLN A 6 43.06 79.32 -39.94
N LEU A 7 43.97 80.15 -39.38
CA LEU A 7 44.51 79.94 -38.04
C LEU A 7 43.47 80.25 -36.95
N ASN A 8 42.59 81.23 -37.14
CA ASN A 8 41.42 81.42 -36.27
C ASN A 8 40.45 80.23 -36.31
N ALA A 9 40.24 79.61 -37.48
CA ALA A 9 39.43 78.40 -37.60
C ALA A 9 40.08 77.21 -36.89
N TYR A 10 41.41 77.04 -37.00
CA TYR A 10 42.20 76.08 -36.23
C TYR A 10 42.05 76.30 -34.72
N LEU A 11 42.24 77.54 -34.23
CA LEU A 11 42.10 77.87 -32.81
C LEU A 11 40.67 77.67 -32.29
N ARG A 12 39.63 77.99 -33.07
CA ARG A 12 38.23 77.67 -32.71
C ARG A 12 37.96 76.17 -32.66
N ARG A 13 38.54 75.38 -33.59
CA ARG A 13 38.43 73.91 -33.60
C ARG A 13 39.15 73.27 -32.42
N LEU A 14 40.30 73.82 -32.02
CA LEU A 14 41.04 73.43 -30.81
C LEU A 14 40.28 73.81 -29.53
N GLU A 15 39.80 75.06 -29.42
CA GLU A 15 38.98 75.57 -28.31
C GLU A 15 37.74 74.69 -28.10
N SER A 16 37.02 74.38 -29.19
CA SER A 16 35.86 73.48 -29.19
C SER A 16 36.20 72.08 -28.70
N ARG A 17 37.29 71.45 -29.20
CA ARG A 17 37.70 70.11 -28.75
C ARG A 17 38.20 70.06 -27.31
N LEU A 18 38.94 71.07 -26.85
CA LEU A 18 39.38 71.15 -25.45
C LEU A 18 38.20 71.34 -24.50
N ARG A 19 37.19 72.15 -24.86
CA ARG A 19 35.93 72.23 -24.12
C ARG A 19 35.15 70.92 -24.16
N LEU A 20 35.08 70.24 -25.30
CA LEU A 20 34.38 68.96 -25.44
C LEU A 20 35.05 67.83 -24.63
N LEU A 21 36.38 67.83 -24.51
CA LEU A 21 37.13 66.92 -23.63
C LEU A 21 36.95 67.24 -22.14
N ALA A 22 36.93 68.54 -21.78
CA ALA A 22 36.63 68.96 -20.41
C ALA A 22 35.18 68.63 -20.02
N PHE A 23 34.23 68.83 -20.93
CA PHE A 23 32.82 68.48 -20.75
C PHE A 23 32.64 66.96 -20.61
N SER A 24 33.25 66.14 -21.47
CA SER A 24 33.10 64.69 -21.36
C SER A 24 33.71 64.15 -20.06
N LYS A 25 34.91 64.61 -19.68
CA LYS A 25 35.52 64.27 -18.38
C LYS A 25 34.65 64.73 -17.20
N GLY A 26 34.10 65.94 -17.25
CA GLY A 26 33.24 66.49 -16.21
C GLY A 26 31.91 65.75 -16.08
N ALA A 27 31.29 65.39 -17.20
CA ALA A 27 30.08 64.57 -17.24
C ALA A 27 30.35 63.17 -16.66
N SER A 28 31.42 62.50 -17.11
CA SER A 28 31.86 61.20 -16.58
C SER A 28 32.06 61.25 -15.07
N LEU A 29 32.80 62.23 -14.55
CA LEU A 29 33.02 62.40 -13.11
C LEU A 29 31.69 62.61 -12.37
N ALA A 30 30.82 63.52 -12.85
CA ALA A 30 29.55 63.80 -12.20
C ALA A 30 28.61 62.57 -12.17
N THR A 31 28.48 61.83 -13.28
CA THR A 31 27.58 60.66 -13.36
C THR A 31 28.12 59.45 -12.59
N VAL A 32 29.43 59.22 -12.62
CA VAL A 32 30.06 58.13 -11.84
C VAL A 32 30.00 58.44 -10.35
N SER A 33 30.26 59.69 -9.93
CA SER A 33 30.05 60.12 -8.55
C SER A 33 28.58 60.00 -8.12
N ALA A 34 27.63 60.39 -8.97
CA ALA A 34 26.20 60.24 -8.68
C ALA A 34 25.81 58.77 -8.44
N LEU A 35 26.28 57.85 -9.30
CA LEU A 35 26.04 56.41 -9.13
C LEU A 35 26.69 55.87 -7.83
N ALA A 36 27.97 56.15 -7.62
CA ALA A 36 28.70 55.65 -6.45
C ALA A 36 28.11 56.16 -5.13
N VAL A 37 27.79 57.46 -5.05
CA VAL A 37 27.14 58.05 -3.87
C VAL A 37 25.71 57.52 -3.69
N THR A 38 24.95 57.30 -4.77
CA THR A 38 23.62 56.69 -4.66
C THR A 38 23.69 55.29 -4.04
N VAL A 39 24.56 54.41 -4.55
CA VAL A 39 24.72 53.05 -4.02
C VAL A 39 25.17 53.07 -2.55
N PHE A 40 26.14 53.92 -2.20
CA PHE A 40 26.64 54.05 -0.84
C PHE A 40 25.57 54.59 0.14
N LEU A 41 24.82 55.61 -0.27
CA LEU A 41 23.72 56.16 0.54
C LEU A 41 22.59 55.14 0.70
N VAL A 42 22.18 54.44 -0.36
CA VAL A 42 21.14 53.39 -0.25
C VAL A 42 21.57 52.28 0.70
N TRP A 43 22.84 51.86 0.68
CA TRP A 43 23.38 50.90 1.64
C TRP A 43 23.30 51.39 3.10
N ILE A 44 23.56 52.68 3.35
CA ILE A 44 23.37 53.30 4.69
C ILE A 44 21.88 53.33 5.07
N ILE A 45 21.02 53.86 4.20
CA ILE A 45 19.58 54.05 4.47
C ILE A 45 18.87 52.71 4.71
N ASN A 46 19.29 51.66 3.98
CA ASN A 46 18.82 50.29 4.15
C ASN A 46 19.02 49.79 5.61
N ARG A 47 20.12 50.19 6.26
CA ARG A 47 20.39 49.84 7.66
C ARG A 47 19.45 50.53 8.66
N TYR A 48 18.72 51.56 8.23
CA TYR A 48 17.68 52.29 8.97
C TYR A 48 16.28 52.11 8.36
N ALA A 49 16.05 50.98 7.66
CA ALA A 49 14.77 50.57 7.09
C ALA A 49 14.04 51.64 6.25
N PHE A 50 14.78 52.52 5.56
CA PHE A 50 14.24 53.63 4.77
C PHE A 50 13.38 54.64 5.58
N SER A 51 13.68 54.82 6.88
CA SER A 51 13.00 55.81 7.73
C SER A 51 13.02 57.24 7.15
N PRO A 52 11.96 58.05 7.31
CA PRO A 52 11.82 59.34 6.64
C PRO A 52 12.98 60.33 6.88
N ALA A 53 13.54 60.35 8.10
CA ALA A 53 14.67 61.21 8.44
C ALA A 53 15.96 60.79 7.72
N SER A 54 16.21 59.48 7.60
CA SER A 54 17.39 58.95 6.89
C SER A 54 17.31 59.24 5.38
N LEU A 55 16.13 59.09 4.78
CA LEU A 55 15.87 59.45 3.38
C LEU A 55 16.09 60.95 3.12
N LEU A 56 15.58 61.83 3.98
CA LEU A 56 15.73 63.28 3.83
C LEU A 56 17.20 63.70 3.91
N SER A 57 17.91 63.20 4.92
CA SER A 57 19.34 63.49 5.13
C SER A 57 20.20 62.99 3.97
N ALA A 58 19.91 61.79 3.47
CA ALA A 58 20.60 61.22 2.33
C ALA A 58 20.33 61.98 1.02
N ARG A 59 19.09 62.45 0.75
CA ARG A 59 18.83 63.30 -0.43
C ARG A 59 19.65 64.59 -0.39
N ILE A 60 19.80 65.23 0.79
CA ILE A 60 20.62 66.44 0.92
C ILE A 60 22.09 66.14 0.60
N LEU A 61 22.65 65.06 1.17
CA LEU A 61 24.03 64.63 0.88
C LEU A 61 24.24 64.24 -0.59
N LEU A 62 23.27 63.54 -1.19
CA LEU A 62 23.27 63.20 -2.61
C LEU A 62 23.38 64.46 -3.48
N PHE A 63 22.44 65.40 -3.36
CA PHE A 63 22.42 66.59 -4.22
C PHE A 63 23.62 67.51 -3.96
N LEU A 64 24.10 67.62 -2.71
CA LEU A 64 25.31 68.39 -2.39
C LEU A 64 26.58 67.77 -3.01
N SER A 65 26.73 66.44 -2.95
CA SER A 65 27.88 65.75 -3.55
C SER A 65 27.88 65.84 -5.08
N VAL A 66 26.72 65.69 -5.71
CA VAL A 66 26.55 65.81 -7.17
C VAL A 66 26.77 67.25 -7.62
N ALA A 67 26.26 68.25 -6.88
CA ALA A 67 26.53 69.67 -7.16
C ALA A 67 28.03 69.99 -7.06
N THR A 68 28.72 69.42 -6.06
CA THR A 68 30.18 69.56 -5.89
C THR A 68 30.93 68.92 -7.07
N ALA A 69 30.55 67.71 -7.49
CA ALA A 69 31.16 67.03 -8.63
C ALA A 69 30.94 67.79 -9.94
N ILE A 70 29.77 68.40 -10.15
CA ILE A 70 29.48 69.25 -11.31
C ILE A 70 30.30 70.55 -11.26
N ALA A 71 30.39 71.21 -10.10
CA ALA A 71 31.11 72.46 -9.94
C ALA A 71 32.61 72.31 -10.27
N PHE A 72 33.29 71.37 -9.60
CA PHE A 72 34.73 71.14 -9.80
C PHE A 72 35.06 70.33 -11.06
N GLY A 73 34.19 69.40 -11.46
CA GLY A 73 34.43 68.52 -12.61
C GLY A 73 34.11 69.15 -13.96
N LEU A 74 33.10 70.03 -14.03
CA LEU A 74 32.55 70.53 -15.29
C LEU A 74 32.52 72.07 -15.35
N VAL A 75 31.95 72.76 -14.36
CA VAL A 75 31.68 74.20 -14.44
C VAL A 75 32.98 75.02 -14.39
N ILE A 76 33.79 74.85 -13.33
CA ILE A 76 35.07 75.56 -13.17
C ILE A 76 36.02 75.33 -14.36
N PRO A 77 36.32 74.07 -14.79
CA PRO A 77 37.25 73.86 -15.90
C PRO A 77 36.74 74.37 -17.26
N LEU A 78 35.41 74.43 -17.48
CA LEU A 78 34.86 75.04 -18.71
C LEU A 78 34.93 76.57 -18.70
N LEU A 79 34.63 77.21 -17.57
CA LEU A 79 34.78 78.67 -17.40
C LEU A 79 36.25 79.11 -17.50
N GLU A 80 37.18 78.27 -17.06
CA GLU A 80 38.61 78.53 -17.21
C GLU A 80 39.13 78.43 -18.66
N LEU A 81 38.45 77.69 -19.54
CA LEU A 81 38.88 77.39 -20.91
C LEU A 81 38.60 78.53 -21.90
N ASN A 82 39.43 79.57 -21.82
CA ASN A 82 39.49 80.68 -22.78
C ASN A 82 40.63 80.51 -23.81
N ARG A 83 40.50 81.15 -24.98
CA ARG A 83 41.48 81.06 -26.11
C ARG A 83 42.93 81.22 -25.70
N ARG A 84 43.24 82.17 -24.81
CA ARG A 84 44.58 82.38 -24.22
C ARG A 84 45.14 81.13 -23.55
N LYS A 85 44.34 80.40 -22.76
CA LYS A 85 44.75 79.13 -22.14
C LYS A 85 44.79 77.98 -23.14
N ALA A 86 43.92 77.97 -24.15
CA ALA A 86 43.95 76.97 -25.22
C ALA A 86 45.24 77.07 -26.06
N ALA A 87 45.62 78.28 -26.49
CA ALA A 87 46.89 78.55 -27.18
C ALA A 87 48.09 78.16 -26.30
N ARG A 88 48.15 78.64 -25.05
CA ARG A 88 49.22 78.29 -24.09
C ARG A 88 49.31 76.78 -23.80
N ARG A 89 48.20 76.03 -23.92
CA ARG A 89 48.19 74.57 -23.80
C ARG A 89 48.69 73.88 -25.07
N ALA A 90 48.43 74.44 -26.26
CA ALA A 90 48.98 73.92 -27.51
C ALA A 90 50.51 74.06 -27.55
N GLU A 91 51.04 75.24 -27.26
CA GLU A 91 52.48 75.52 -27.29
C GLU A 91 53.27 74.70 -26.26
N ARG A 92 52.68 74.44 -25.08
CA ARG A 92 53.26 73.52 -24.08
C ARG A 92 53.36 72.06 -24.53
N SER A 93 52.64 71.66 -25.57
CA SER A 93 52.71 70.31 -26.16
C SER A 93 53.39 70.27 -27.53
N PHE A 94 53.57 71.44 -28.15
CA PHE A 94 54.23 71.64 -29.44
C PHE A 94 55.14 72.87 -29.35
N PRO A 95 56.39 72.72 -28.86
CA PRO A 95 57.32 73.84 -28.66
C PRO A 95 57.63 74.63 -29.95
N ASP A 96 57.46 73.98 -31.11
CA ASP A 96 57.69 74.53 -32.45
C ASP A 96 56.89 75.82 -32.75
N PHE A 97 55.81 76.07 -32.00
CA PHE A 97 55.02 77.30 -32.12
C PHE A 97 55.67 78.54 -31.50
N GLN A 98 56.71 78.42 -30.66
CA GLN A 98 57.55 79.55 -30.19
C GLN A 98 56.77 80.82 -29.74
N GLU A 99 55.76 80.67 -28.88
CA GLU A 99 54.86 81.75 -28.38
C GLU A 99 54.03 82.50 -29.45
N ARG A 100 54.06 82.06 -30.71
CA ARG A 100 53.37 82.71 -31.84
C ARG A 100 51.85 82.56 -31.78
N LEU A 101 51.33 81.43 -31.27
CA LEU A 101 49.89 81.24 -31.08
C LEU A 101 49.37 82.05 -29.90
N LEU A 102 50.13 82.11 -28.80
CA LEU A 102 49.78 82.89 -27.62
C LEU A 102 49.80 84.38 -27.92
N THR A 103 50.83 84.87 -28.62
CA THR A 103 50.92 86.28 -29.05
C THR A 103 49.72 86.68 -29.91
N LEU A 104 49.35 85.86 -30.91
CA LEU A 104 48.18 86.14 -31.76
C LEU A 104 46.85 86.02 -31.00
N ALA A 105 46.76 85.13 -30.01
CA ALA A 105 45.59 84.99 -29.14
C ALA A 105 45.47 86.12 -28.09
N GLU A 106 46.54 86.87 -27.81
CA GLU A 106 46.55 88.02 -26.90
C GLU A 106 46.40 89.38 -27.64
N ARG A 107 46.73 89.48 -28.93
CA ARG A 107 46.58 90.71 -29.74
C ARG A 107 45.95 90.47 -31.13
N PRO A 108 44.62 90.32 -31.24
CA PRO A 108 43.91 90.03 -32.49
C PRO A 108 43.64 91.28 -33.37
N ASN A 109 44.67 92.08 -33.67
CA ASN A 109 44.55 93.29 -34.49
C ASN A 109 44.64 92.98 -36.00
N ALA A 110 43.51 92.74 -36.66
CA ALA A 110 43.46 92.38 -38.08
C ALA A 110 44.05 93.43 -39.06
N THR A 111 44.19 94.69 -38.63
CA THR A 111 44.72 95.82 -39.40
C THR A 111 46.25 95.88 -39.43
N ASP A 112 46.95 95.08 -38.64
CA ASP A 112 48.43 95.08 -38.54
C ASP A 112 49.03 94.05 -39.51
N PRO A 113 49.84 94.45 -40.51
CA PRO A 113 50.49 93.53 -41.46
C PRO A 113 51.33 92.44 -40.79
N PHE A 114 51.99 92.73 -39.66
CA PHE A 114 52.82 91.76 -38.96
C PHE A 114 52.00 90.60 -38.39
N THR A 115 50.73 90.82 -38.03
CA THR A 115 49.84 89.72 -37.60
C THR A 115 49.52 88.74 -38.72
N GLN A 116 49.50 89.20 -39.98
CA GLN A 116 49.25 88.35 -41.14
C GLN A 116 50.48 87.50 -41.50
N LEU A 117 51.68 88.08 -41.43
CA LEU A 117 52.93 87.31 -41.56
C LEU A 117 53.06 86.28 -40.42
N LEU A 118 52.85 86.69 -39.16
CA LEU A 118 52.93 85.81 -37.99
C LEU A 118 51.91 84.67 -38.08
N ALA A 119 50.68 84.97 -38.51
CA ALA A 119 49.67 83.96 -38.77
C ALA A 119 50.07 83.01 -39.91
N SER A 120 50.69 83.51 -40.99
CA SER A 120 51.15 82.65 -42.10
C SER A 120 52.22 81.64 -41.68
N ASP A 121 53.14 82.02 -40.79
CA ASP A 121 54.24 81.16 -40.35
C ASP A 121 53.79 80.20 -39.24
N ALA A 122 52.96 80.67 -38.29
CA ALA A 122 52.27 79.81 -37.34
C ALA A 122 51.32 78.80 -38.02
N LEU A 123 50.74 79.13 -39.17
CA LEU A 123 49.90 78.22 -39.95
C LEU A 123 50.69 77.05 -40.56
N ARG A 124 51.96 77.26 -40.96
CA ARG A 124 52.85 76.16 -41.41
C ARG A 124 53.10 75.15 -40.28
N VAL A 125 53.34 75.63 -39.06
CA VAL A 125 53.49 74.77 -37.87
C VAL A 125 52.16 74.08 -37.52
N ALA A 126 51.02 74.80 -37.65
CA ALA A 126 49.69 74.26 -37.38
C ALA A 126 49.22 73.18 -38.37
N GLN A 127 49.70 73.19 -39.61
CA GLN A 127 49.43 72.13 -40.59
C GLN A 127 50.08 70.79 -40.18
N ASN A 128 51.28 70.83 -39.60
CA ASN A 128 51.96 69.64 -39.07
C ASN A 128 51.44 69.23 -37.67
N SER A 129 51.06 70.22 -36.85
CA SER A 129 50.60 70.03 -35.46
C SER A 129 49.10 69.79 -35.37
N GLN A 130 48.64 68.59 -35.71
CA GLN A 130 47.20 68.26 -35.72
C GLN A 130 46.54 68.37 -34.32
N PRO A 131 45.35 69.02 -34.19
CA PRO A 131 44.63 69.16 -32.92
C PRO A 131 44.27 67.82 -32.25
N ASP A 132 44.15 66.75 -33.05
CA ASP A 132 43.86 65.38 -32.60
C ASP A 132 44.91 64.79 -31.65
N ARG A 133 46.16 65.30 -31.64
CA ARG A 133 47.17 64.89 -30.65
C ARG A 133 47.02 65.60 -29.30
N LEU A 134 46.44 66.80 -29.28
CA LEU A 134 46.18 67.60 -28.06
C LEU A 134 44.89 67.18 -27.34
N ALA A 135 43.89 66.75 -28.11
CA ALA A 135 42.61 66.26 -27.63
C ALA A 135 42.19 65.01 -28.45
N PRO A 136 42.81 63.85 -28.18
CA PRO A 136 42.54 62.62 -28.91
C PRO A 136 41.12 62.10 -28.67
N ALA A 137 40.55 61.49 -29.71
CA ALA A 137 39.18 60.97 -29.67
C ALA A 137 38.99 59.84 -28.65
N GLY A 138 40.02 59.02 -28.40
CA GLY A 138 39.95 57.88 -27.46
C GLY A 138 39.46 58.27 -26.05
N PRO A 139 40.17 59.14 -25.31
CA PRO A 139 39.73 59.63 -24.01
C PRO A 139 38.37 60.36 -24.06
N ILE A 140 38.09 61.11 -25.12
CA ILE A 140 36.80 61.80 -25.29
C ILE A 140 35.65 60.78 -25.31
N VAL A 141 35.77 59.74 -26.14
CA VAL A 141 34.79 58.65 -26.25
C VAL A 141 34.74 57.85 -24.94
N GLY A 142 35.87 57.51 -24.34
CA GLY A 142 35.94 56.76 -23.08
C GLY A 142 35.25 57.47 -21.90
N PHE A 143 35.33 58.80 -21.82
CA PHE A 143 34.57 59.57 -20.84
C PHE A 143 33.07 59.63 -21.17
N PHE A 144 32.68 59.70 -22.45
CA PHE A 144 31.26 59.63 -22.81
C PHE A 144 30.64 58.23 -22.63
N THR A 145 31.37 57.14 -22.90
CA THR A 145 30.87 55.78 -22.68
C THR A 145 30.75 55.46 -21.20
N SER A 146 31.73 55.83 -20.37
CA SER A 146 31.62 55.71 -18.91
C SER A 146 30.47 56.56 -18.33
N ALA A 147 30.25 57.77 -18.84
CA ALA A 147 29.10 58.58 -18.46
C ALA A 147 27.76 57.92 -18.85
N GLY A 148 27.65 57.45 -20.10
CA GLY A 148 26.47 56.75 -20.60
C GLY A 148 26.16 55.46 -19.85
N LEU A 149 27.18 54.67 -19.51
CA LEU A 149 27.03 53.46 -18.69
C LEU A 149 26.59 53.79 -17.26
N ALA A 150 27.16 54.81 -16.62
CA ALA A 150 26.75 55.22 -15.28
C ALA A 150 25.29 55.71 -15.24
N VAL A 151 24.85 56.46 -16.25
CA VAL A 151 23.45 56.87 -16.42
C VAL A 151 22.54 55.68 -16.72
N ALA A 152 22.95 54.75 -17.57
CA ALA A 152 22.18 53.54 -17.88
C ALA A 152 21.98 52.65 -16.63
N VAL A 153 23.00 52.48 -15.80
CA VAL A 153 22.90 51.74 -14.53
C VAL A 153 22.01 52.48 -13.52
N LEU A 154 22.11 53.80 -13.40
CA LEU A 154 21.20 54.59 -12.55
C LEU A 154 19.75 54.45 -13.01
N LEU A 155 19.47 54.59 -14.31
CA LEU A 155 18.12 54.42 -14.86
C LEU A 155 17.61 52.98 -14.67
N TRP A 156 18.46 51.97 -14.85
CA TRP A 156 18.09 50.58 -14.59
C TRP A 156 17.74 50.34 -13.11
N LEU A 157 18.50 50.89 -12.17
CA LEU A 157 18.17 50.82 -10.74
C LEU A 157 16.84 51.53 -10.40
N ILE A 158 16.54 52.67 -11.03
CA ILE A 158 15.28 53.41 -10.82
C ILE A 158 14.08 52.67 -11.44
N LEU A 159 14.21 52.12 -12.66
CA LEU A 159 13.09 51.55 -13.41
C LEU A 159 12.86 50.05 -13.15
N ALA A 160 13.91 49.24 -13.04
CA ALA A 160 13.80 47.79 -12.85
C ALA A 160 13.68 47.37 -11.37
N GLY A 161 13.95 48.29 -10.43
CA GLY A 161 13.70 48.10 -9.00
C GLY A 161 14.35 46.88 -8.32
N PRO A 162 15.57 46.42 -8.67
CA PRO A 162 16.13 45.18 -8.11
C PRO A 162 16.43 45.31 -6.61
N GLY A 163 15.58 44.70 -5.78
CA GLY A 163 15.71 44.64 -4.33
C GLY A 163 15.81 46.01 -3.65
N TYR A 164 16.43 46.03 -2.46
CA TYR A 164 16.59 47.26 -1.68
C TYR A 164 17.40 48.34 -2.40
N LEU A 165 18.31 47.96 -3.31
CA LEU A 165 19.09 48.91 -4.12
C LEU A 165 18.20 49.69 -5.09
N GLY A 166 17.30 49.01 -5.81
CA GLY A 166 16.35 49.68 -6.71
C GLY A 166 15.28 50.48 -5.96
N TYR A 167 14.74 49.91 -4.88
CA TYR A 167 13.76 50.60 -4.02
C TYR A 167 14.35 51.88 -3.39
N GLY A 168 15.57 51.81 -2.84
CA GLY A 168 16.27 52.96 -2.30
C GLY A 168 16.66 54.00 -3.35
N THR A 169 17.10 53.56 -4.54
CA THR A 169 17.49 54.47 -5.63
C THR A 169 16.29 55.26 -6.14
N SER A 170 15.15 54.61 -6.38
CA SER A 170 13.91 55.28 -6.77
C SER A 170 13.39 56.21 -5.67
N LEU A 171 13.42 55.80 -4.39
CA LEU A 171 13.09 56.67 -3.26
C LEU A 171 13.99 57.92 -3.17
N LEU A 172 15.29 57.83 -3.46
CA LEU A 172 16.19 58.97 -3.44
C LEU A 172 15.92 59.95 -4.59
N TRP A 173 15.82 59.46 -5.83
CA TRP A 173 15.77 60.29 -7.03
C TRP A 173 14.36 60.66 -7.52
N ALA A 174 13.40 59.73 -7.47
CA ALA A 174 12.03 59.93 -7.97
C ALA A 174 11.02 60.29 -6.86
N GLY A 175 11.37 60.01 -5.60
CA GLY A 175 10.49 60.20 -4.44
C GLY A 175 9.68 58.95 -4.09
N ALA A 176 8.78 59.06 -3.11
CA ALA A 176 7.84 57.98 -2.82
C ALA A 176 6.78 57.90 -3.93
N PRO A 177 6.43 56.70 -4.44
CA PRO A 177 5.45 56.55 -5.49
C PRO A 177 4.07 57.05 -5.03
N LYS A 178 3.39 57.82 -5.88
CA LYS A 178 2.09 58.40 -5.55
C LYS A 178 0.96 57.37 -5.68
N HIS A 179 0.58 56.81 -4.53
CA HIS A 179 -0.64 56.03 -4.25
C HIS A 179 -0.72 54.61 -4.86
N GLY A 180 -1.04 53.64 -3.99
CA GLY A 180 -1.97 52.55 -4.30
C GLY A 180 -1.42 51.19 -4.73
N THR A 181 -0.24 51.10 -5.36
CA THR A 181 0.11 49.90 -6.16
C THR A 181 1.38 49.13 -5.76
N ASN A 182 2.01 49.46 -4.62
CA ASN A 182 3.03 48.61 -4.01
C ASN A 182 2.97 48.70 -2.49
N HIS A 183 3.15 47.56 -1.82
CA HIS A 183 3.44 47.53 -0.39
C HIS A 183 4.77 48.23 -0.12
N ALA A 184 4.98 48.71 1.11
CA ALA A 184 6.31 49.13 1.52
C ALA A 184 7.25 47.93 1.43
N PHE A 185 8.49 48.13 0.95
CA PHE A 185 9.47 47.04 0.84
C PHE A 185 9.79 46.39 2.19
N TYR A 186 9.51 47.12 3.28
CA TYR A 186 9.43 46.60 4.64
C TYR A 186 8.07 46.97 5.24
N ASP A 187 7.29 45.96 5.67
CA ASP A 187 5.98 46.12 6.31
C ASP A 187 5.76 45.04 7.39
N ILE A 188 4.87 45.30 8.35
CA ILE A 188 4.49 44.36 9.42
C ILE A 188 2.99 44.11 9.32
N VAL A 189 2.62 43.00 8.70
CA VAL A 189 1.21 42.59 8.54
C VAL A 189 0.78 41.88 9.82
N VAL A 190 -0.20 42.45 10.52
CA VAL A 190 -0.70 41.94 11.79
C VAL A 190 -2.14 41.42 11.62
N THR A 191 -2.38 40.20 12.06
CA THR A 191 -3.67 39.49 11.97
C THR A 191 -4.11 39.06 13.38
N PRO A 192 -5.38 39.25 13.78
CA PRO A 192 -6.50 39.82 13.02
C PRO A 192 -6.45 41.35 12.87
N GLY A 193 -5.65 42.05 13.69
CA GLY A 193 -5.72 43.50 13.81
C GLY A 193 -6.84 43.93 14.76
N ASP A 194 -7.71 44.83 14.34
CA ASP A 194 -8.89 45.22 15.13
C ASP A 194 -9.91 44.06 15.20
N ARG A 195 -10.37 43.71 16.40
CA ARG A 195 -11.30 42.59 16.59
C ARG A 195 -12.15 42.71 17.86
N THR A 196 -13.45 42.40 17.76
CA THR A 196 -14.30 42.20 18.93
C THR A 196 -14.25 40.73 19.40
N VAL A 197 -14.05 40.52 20.70
CA VAL A 197 -13.89 39.21 21.36
C VAL A 197 -14.76 39.11 22.61
N ARG A 198 -15.19 37.89 22.98
CA ARG A 198 -15.90 37.66 24.25
C ARG A 198 -14.96 37.81 25.45
N ARG A 199 -15.46 38.30 26.58
CA ARG A 199 -14.75 38.38 27.85
C ARG A 199 -14.27 37.00 28.30
N LYS A 200 -12.99 36.90 28.70
CA LYS A 200 -12.25 35.67 28.99
C LYS A 200 -12.01 34.74 27.77
N ALA A 201 -12.13 35.22 26.53
CA ALA A 201 -11.52 34.51 25.41
C ALA A 201 -10.01 34.69 25.39
N ASP A 202 -9.34 33.70 24.82
CA ASP A 202 -7.98 33.83 24.32
C ASP A 202 -8.02 34.36 22.87
N GLN A 203 -7.05 35.19 22.48
CA GLN A 203 -6.92 35.74 21.14
C GLN A 203 -5.48 35.63 20.66
N LEU A 204 -5.26 34.79 19.64
CA LEU A 204 -3.98 34.72 18.95
C LEU A 204 -3.80 35.96 18.07
N VAL A 205 -2.61 36.56 18.14
CA VAL A 205 -2.17 37.64 17.26
C VAL A 205 -0.92 37.17 16.55
N THR A 206 -0.93 37.22 15.21
CA THR A 206 0.24 36.92 14.39
C THR A 206 0.75 38.19 13.70
N ALA A 207 2.07 38.26 13.51
CA ALA A 207 2.77 39.35 12.85
C ALA A 207 3.73 38.76 11.80
N GLN A 208 3.45 39.01 10.53
CA GLN A 208 4.26 38.58 9.40
C GLN A 208 5.17 39.73 8.94
N LEU A 209 6.47 39.48 8.88
CA LEU A 209 7.46 40.46 8.41
C LEU A 209 7.59 40.37 6.89
N MET A 210 7.27 41.45 6.20
CA MET A 210 7.36 41.52 4.74
C MET A 210 8.71 42.13 4.33
N GLY A 211 9.54 41.36 3.62
CA GLY A 211 10.80 41.83 3.01
C GLY A 211 12.01 41.96 3.94
N PHE A 212 11.84 41.79 5.26
CA PHE A 212 12.93 41.76 6.23
C PHE A 212 12.72 40.68 7.30
N GLU A 213 13.78 40.37 8.03
CA GLU A 213 13.76 39.52 9.22
C GLU A 213 14.27 40.32 10.42
N ALA A 214 13.73 40.06 11.60
CA ALA A 214 14.15 40.68 12.85
C ALA A 214 14.45 39.57 13.89
N PRO A 215 15.61 39.57 14.57
CA PRO A 215 15.97 38.51 15.52
C PRO A 215 15.13 38.54 16.82
N LYS A 216 14.35 39.60 17.01
CA LYS A 216 13.33 39.77 18.06
C LYS A 216 12.19 40.60 17.49
N VAL A 217 10.96 40.17 17.78
CA VAL A 217 9.73 40.92 17.51
C VAL A 217 8.99 41.08 18.83
N ARG A 218 8.47 42.27 19.11
CA ARG A 218 7.76 42.57 20.36
C ARG A 218 6.37 43.09 20.10
N LEU A 219 5.41 42.56 20.85
CA LEU A 219 4.09 43.16 20.96
C LEU A 219 4.10 44.11 22.16
N TYR A 220 3.63 45.34 21.96
CA TYR A 220 3.35 46.29 23.03
C TYR A 220 1.85 46.32 23.26
N ALA A 221 1.42 45.97 24.47
CA ALA A 221 0.02 45.99 24.89
C ALA A 221 -0.25 47.13 25.87
N LYS A 222 -1.47 47.66 25.86
CA LYS A 222 -1.96 48.66 26.80
C LYS A 222 -3.42 48.38 27.13
N TYR A 223 -3.63 47.79 28.30
CA TYR A 223 -4.96 47.48 28.83
C TYR A 223 -5.73 48.75 29.19
N GLN A 224 -7.06 48.72 29.03
CA GLN A 224 -7.95 49.82 29.40
C GLN A 224 -7.78 50.18 30.90
N GLY A 225 -7.36 51.42 31.16
CA GLY A 225 -7.03 51.91 32.50
C GLY A 225 -5.52 51.98 32.80
N ALA A 226 -4.68 51.27 32.04
CA ALA A 226 -3.23 51.38 32.15
C ALA A 226 -2.71 52.64 31.43
N SER A 227 -1.81 53.38 32.10
CA SER A 227 -1.15 54.58 31.55
C SER A 227 0.22 54.29 30.92
N LYS A 228 0.62 53.02 30.84
CA LYS A 228 1.91 52.56 30.29
C LYS A 228 1.67 51.45 29.27
N TRP A 229 2.62 51.30 28.36
CA TRP A 229 2.71 50.16 27.44
C TRP A 229 3.56 49.06 28.06
N GLU A 230 3.13 47.81 27.88
CA GLU A 230 3.80 46.61 28.38
C GLU A 230 4.40 45.84 27.19
N PRO A 231 5.74 45.74 27.07
CA PRO A 231 6.40 45.01 26.01
C PRO A 231 6.48 43.51 26.32
N VAL A 232 6.08 42.68 25.36
CA VAL A 232 6.18 41.21 25.40
C VAL A 232 6.86 40.72 24.13
N GLU A 233 7.74 39.72 24.22
CA GLU A 233 8.41 39.15 23.05
C GLU A 233 7.53 38.08 22.38
N MET A 234 7.36 38.17 21.06
CA MET A 234 6.55 37.23 20.27
C MET A 234 7.39 35.99 19.89
N LEU A 235 6.76 34.82 19.84
CA LEU A 235 7.44 33.57 19.48
C LEU A 235 7.53 33.43 17.95
N PRO A 236 8.66 32.98 17.36
CA PRO A 236 8.75 32.73 15.92
C PRO A 236 8.12 31.40 15.52
N THR A 237 7.29 31.40 14.48
CA THR A 237 6.70 30.17 13.91
C THR A 237 7.75 29.42 13.07
N PRO A 238 8.05 28.13 13.33
CA PRO A 238 9.08 27.40 12.59
C PRO A 238 8.85 27.37 11.07
N GLY A 239 9.83 27.83 10.30
CA GLY A 239 9.80 27.79 8.83
C GLY A 239 9.13 28.98 8.15
N ALA A 240 8.66 29.99 8.88
CA ALA A 240 8.05 31.21 8.33
C ALA A 240 8.62 32.49 8.96
N SER A 241 8.57 33.61 8.22
CA SER A 241 8.88 34.97 8.74
C SER A 241 7.71 35.55 9.56
N THR A 242 7.05 34.70 10.36
CA THR A 242 5.84 34.98 11.11
C THR A 242 6.11 34.78 12.60
N TYR A 243 5.56 35.68 13.42
CA TYR A 243 5.68 35.67 14.87
C TYR A 243 4.30 35.65 15.49
N GLU A 244 4.14 34.99 16.62
CA GLU A 244 2.85 34.74 17.26
C GLU A 244 2.86 35.06 18.76
N PHE A 245 1.72 35.56 19.24
CA PHE A 245 1.48 35.86 20.65
C PHE A 245 0.02 35.58 21.01
N LEU A 246 -0.21 34.88 22.12
CA LEU A 246 -1.55 34.56 22.61
C LEU A 246 -1.89 35.47 23.79
N PHE A 247 -2.82 36.42 23.57
CA PHE A 247 -3.51 37.06 24.69
C PHE A 247 -4.40 36.01 25.35
N SER A 248 -4.19 35.70 26.63
CA SER A 248 -5.04 34.77 27.37
C SER A 248 -6.09 35.50 28.23
N ALA A 249 -7.28 34.89 28.34
CA ALA A 249 -8.38 35.28 29.21
C ALA A 249 -8.73 36.79 29.23
N LEU A 250 -8.81 37.42 28.06
CA LEU A 250 -8.98 38.88 27.90
C LEU A 250 -10.15 39.45 28.72
N ALA A 251 -9.81 40.27 29.73
CA ALA A 251 -10.77 40.80 30.70
C ALA A 251 -11.29 42.21 30.36
N ASN A 252 -10.45 43.05 29.76
CA ASN A 252 -10.69 44.46 29.42
C ASN A 252 -10.17 44.75 28.00
N ASN A 253 -10.61 45.85 27.38
CA ASN A 253 -10.12 46.24 26.05
C ASN A 253 -8.60 46.44 26.04
N VAL A 254 -7.95 46.13 24.91
CA VAL A 254 -6.49 46.24 24.74
C VAL A 254 -6.16 47.03 23.48
N GLU A 255 -5.44 48.14 23.62
CA GLU A 255 -4.74 48.80 22.51
C GLU A 255 -3.38 48.10 22.33
N TYR A 256 -3.01 47.71 21.11
CA TYR A 256 -1.75 47.00 20.87
C TYR A 256 -1.07 47.36 19.53
N TYR A 257 0.25 47.24 19.47
CA TYR A 257 1.04 47.31 18.23
C TYR A 257 2.25 46.36 18.30
N VAL A 258 2.90 46.12 17.17
CA VAL A 258 4.07 45.23 17.04
C VAL A 258 5.31 46.02 16.58
N GLU A 259 6.44 45.83 17.24
CA GLU A 259 7.77 46.39 16.96
C GLU A 259 8.69 45.28 16.41
N ALA A 260 9.26 45.48 15.23
CA ALA A 260 10.24 44.59 14.63
C ALA A 260 11.47 45.38 14.14
N GLY A 261 12.56 45.33 14.91
CA GLY A 261 13.82 46.01 14.61
C GLY A 261 13.72 47.54 14.68
N ALA A 262 13.36 48.18 13.58
CA ALA A 262 13.24 49.64 13.44
C ALA A 262 11.86 50.08 12.88
N LEU A 263 10.91 49.16 12.78
CA LEU A 263 9.58 49.35 12.23
C LEU A 263 8.53 49.00 13.29
N ASN A 264 7.46 49.79 13.35
CA ASN A 264 6.28 49.53 14.16
C ASN A 264 5.07 49.35 13.25
N SER A 265 4.18 48.43 13.59
CA SER A 265 2.87 48.28 12.94
C SER A 265 1.97 49.48 13.24
N LYS A 266 0.78 49.49 12.63
CA LYS A 266 -0.34 50.30 13.10
C LYS A 266 -0.72 49.89 14.53
N HIS A 267 -1.40 50.78 15.25
CA HIS A 267 -2.10 50.43 16.48
C HIS A 267 -3.43 49.74 16.13
N TYR A 268 -3.79 48.73 16.90
CA TYR A 268 -5.01 47.93 16.77
C TYR A 268 -5.72 47.83 18.13
N ASN A 269 -7.01 47.49 18.12
CA ASN A 269 -7.85 47.45 19.32
C ASN A 269 -8.61 46.11 19.43
N LEU A 270 -8.35 45.37 20.51
CA LEU A 270 -9.14 44.22 20.91
C LEU A 270 -10.26 44.70 21.85
N ARG A 271 -11.50 44.68 21.35
CA ARG A 271 -12.70 45.07 22.12
C ARG A 271 -13.28 43.85 22.84
N VAL A 272 -13.41 43.93 24.15
CA VAL A 272 -13.89 42.84 25.00
C VAL A 272 -15.35 43.06 25.39
N ILE A 273 -16.24 42.14 25.01
CA ILE A 273 -17.68 42.21 25.29
C ILE A 273 -18.18 41.07 26.20
N ASP A 274 -19.16 41.35 27.05
CA ASP A 274 -19.73 40.37 28.00
C ASP A 274 -20.99 39.70 27.42
N LEU A 275 -20.78 38.67 26.59
CA LEU A 275 -21.87 37.87 26.01
C LEU A 275 -22.49 36.88 27.02
N PRO A 276 -23.77 36.50 26.87
CA PRO A 276 -24.38 35.39 27.60
C PRO A 276 -23.60 34.08 27.44
N GLY A 277 -23.47 33.32 28.53
CA GLY A 277 -22.93 31.96 28.49
C GLY A 277 -23.99 30.96 28.01
N ILE A 278 -23.58 29.97 27.21
CA ILE A 278 -24.48 28.87 26.80
C ILE A 278 -24.52 27.84 27.95
N LYS A 279 -25.73 27.56 28.44
CA LYS A 279 -26.00 26.57 29.50
C LYS A 279 -26.23 25.18 28.95
N LYS A 280 -26.86 25.08 27.78
CA LYS A 280 -27.36 23.81 27.23
C LYS A 280 -27.58 23.90 25.73
N ILE A 281 -27.40 22.76 25.05
CA ILE A 281 -27.83 22.55 23.66
C ILE A 281 -28.70 21.28 23.65
N ARG A 282 -29.75 21.31 22.84
CA ARG A 282 -30.66 20.19 22.54
C ARG A 282 -30.86 20.15 21.04
N VAL A 283 -30.91 18.96 20.46
CA VAL A 283 -31.22 18.76 19.03
C VAL A 283 -32.50 17.94 18.92
N THR A 284 -33.37 18.30 17.98
CA THR A 284 -34.53 17.47 17.58
C THR A 284 -34.38 17.09 16.12
N TYR A 285 -34.15 15.82 15.84
CA TYR A 285 -34.01 15.28 14.50
C TYR A 285 -35.38 14.87 13.96
N HIS A 286 -35.78 15.46 12.83
CA HIS A 286 -36.93 15.07 12.03
C HIS A 286 -36.43 14.29 10.81
N TYR A 287 -36.48 12.96 10.89
CA TYR A 287 -35.94 12.07 9.86
C TYR A 287 -36.81 12.09 8.58
N PRO A 288 -36.23 11.85 7.40
CA PRO A 288 -37.00 11.73 6.17
C PRO A 288 -38.01 10.57 6.24
N ALA A 289 -39.24 10.80 5.77
CA ALA A 289 -40.32 9.80 5.83
C ALA A 289 -39.98 8.46 5.15
N TRP A 290 -39.05 8.45 4.19
CA TRP A 290 -38.58 7.22 3.53
C TRP A 290 -37.76 6.29 4.44
N THR A 291 -37.21 6.79 5.55
CA THR A 291 -36.45 5.99 6.53
C THR A 291 -37.34 5.18 7.47
N GLY A 292 -38.65 5.48 7.53
CA GLY A 292 -39.59 4.90 8.50
C GLY A 292 -39.32 5.28 9.97
N MET A 293 -38.31 6.10 10.27
CA MET A 293 -37.96 6.49 11.64
C MET A 293 -38.89 7.57 12.21
N LYS A 294 -38.95 7.64 13.54
CA LYS A 294 -39.68 8.68 14.29
C LYS A 294 -38.70 9.73 14.80
N ASP A 295 -39.19 10.95 14.98
CA ASP A 295 -38.41 12.07 15.50
C ASP A 295 -37.69 11.72 16.82
N MET A 296 -36.43 12.13 16.93
CA MET A 296 -35.57 11.84 18.08
C MET A 296 -35.04 13.14 18.70
N VAL A 297 -35.06 13.22 20.04
CA VAL A 297 -34.51 14.35 20.80
C VAL A 297 -33.21 13.93 21.46
N GLU A 298 -32.14 14.68 21.23
CA GLU A 298 -30.83 14.53 21.84
C GLU A 298 -30.57 15.69 22.81
N ASP A 299 -30.28 15.35 24.07
CA ASP A 299 -30.17 16.28 25.19
C ASP A 299 -29.21 15.68 26.25
N PRO A 300 -28.01 16.26 26.46
CA PRO A 300 -27.42 17.37 25.71
C PRO A 300 -27.02 16.95 24.29
N GLY A 301 -27.28 17.82 23.31
CA GLY A 301 -26.79 17.68 21.93
C GLY A 301 -25.58 18.58 21.65
N GLY A 302 -25.07 18.52 20.43
CA GLY A 302 -23.94 19.34 19.96
C GLY A 302 -23.64 19.04 18.51
N ASP A 303 -22.87 17.97 18.28
CA ASP A 303 -22.72 17.36 16.95
C ASP A 303 -24.09 16.94 16.38
N LEU A 304 -24.24 17.02 15.06
CA LEU A 304 -25.44 16.62 14.32
C LEU A 304 -25.15 15.34 13.52
N ARG A 305 -25.64 14.20 14.01
CA ARG A 305 -25.38 12.87 13.39
C ARG A 305 -26.67 12.24 12.88
N ALA A 306 -26.93 12.31 11.57
CA ALA A 306 -28.17 11.78 11.00
C ALA A 306 -28.03 11.29 9.55
N VAL A 307 -29.15 10.83 8.98
CA VAL A 307 -29.25 10.40 7.58
C VAL A 307 -29.40 11.61 6.66
N GLU A 308 -28.86 11.54 5.44
CA GLU A 308 -28.99 12.54 4.38
C GLU A 308 -30.45 13.05 4.24
N GLY A 309 -30.63 14.38 4.34
CA GLY A 309 -31.93 15.06 4.26
C GLY A 309 -32.70 15.17 5.58
N THR A 310 -32.13 14.73 6.72
CA THR A 310 -32.71 14.96 8.06
C THR A 310 -32.71 16.45 8.38
N GLN A 311 -33.81 16.95 8.96
CA GLN A 311 -33.88 18.32 9.49
C GLN A 311 -33.64 18.29 10.99
N ALA A 312 -32.62 19.00 11.47
CA ALA A 312 -32.27 19.12 12.87
C ALA A 312 -32.68 20.51 13.41
N ASP A 313 -33.64 20.54 14.33
CA ASP A 313 -33.97 21.75 15.10
C ASP A 313 -33.03 21.83 16.32
N VAL A 314 -32.04 22.71 16.21
CA VAL A 314 -31.02 22.98 17.22
C VAL A 314 -31.53 24.07 18.16
N ALA A 315 -31.76 23.71 19.42
CA ALA A 315 -32.21 24.58 20.48
C ALA A 315 -31.06 24.84 21.48
N ILE A 316 -30.75 26.11 21.73
CA ILE A 316 -29.65 26.56 22.58
C ILE A 316 -30.24 27.36 23.75
N GLN A 317 -29.83 27.08 24.98
CA GLN A 317 -30.23 27.85 26.17
C GLN A 317 -29.09 28.73 26.66
N THR A 318 -29.32 30.03 26.84
CA THR A 318 -28.33 30.97 27.39
C THR A 318 -28.59 31.36 28.85
N ASP A 319 -27.55 31.78 29.56
CA ASP A 319 -27.63 32.19 30.96
C ASP A 319 -28.42 33.48 31.18
N ARG A 320 -28.31 34.40 30.21
CA ARG A 320 -28.95 35.70 30.08
C ARG A 320 -29.58 35.80 28.67
N PRO A 321 -30.56 36.69 28.43
CA PRO A 321 -31.10 36.90 27.09
C PRO A 321 -30.01 37.29 26.08
N LEU A 322 -30.03 36.67 24.89
CA LEU A 322 -29.17 37.02 23.75
C LEU A 322 -30.04 37.61 22.63
N ASN A 323 -29.77 38.85 22.23
CA ASN A 323 -30.64 39.59 21.32
C ASN A 323 -30.53 39.15 19.85
N LYS A 324 -29.33 38.73 19.42
CA LYS A 324 -29.03 38.31 18.04
C LYS A 324 -28.02 37.16 18.05
N GLY A 325 -28.52 35.94 18.27
CA GLY A 325 -27.73 34.74 18.06
C GLY A 325 -27.80 34.27 16.60
N VAL A 326 -26.75 33.64 16.12
CA VAL A 326 -26.71 32.93 14.83
C VAL A 326 -25.95 31.61 14.96
N LEU A 327 -26.25 30.66 14.08
CA LEU A 327 -25.35 29.56 13.75
C LEU A 327 -24.53 29.96 12.51
N MET A 328 -23.21 29.81 12.60
CA MET A 328 -22.30 29.92 11.48
C MET A 328 -21.93 28.51 11.03
N LEU A 329 -22.26 28.14 9.78
CA LEU A 329 -21.80 26.91 9.16
C LEU A 329 -20.40 27.10 8.54
N GLY A 330 -19.64 26.01 8.40
CA GLY A 330 -18.30 26.01 7.80
C GLY A 330 -18.22 26.36 6.30
N ASP A 331 -19.34 26.70 5.66
CA ASP A 331 -19.41 27.32 4.33
C ASP A 331 -19.91 28.78 4.39
N ASP A 332 -19.59 29.47 5.48
CA ASP A 332 -19.93 30.86 5.85
C ASP A 332 -21.43 31.19 5.87
N ARG A 333 -22.32 30.21 5.67
CA ARG A 333 -23.77 30.41 5.78
C ARG A 333 -24.17 30.70 7.22
N GLN A 334 -24.81 31.85 7.40
CA GLN A 334 -25.33 32.35 8.67
C GLN A 334 -26.83 32.02 8.79
N ILE A 335 -27.23 31.28 9.82
CA ILE A 335 -28.63 30.95 10.12
C ILE A 335 -29.04 31.70 11.41
N GLU A 336 -30.05 32.55 11.33
CA GLU A 336 -30.53 33.31 12.49
C GLU A 336 -31.20 32.40 13.55
N LEU A 337 -30.78 32.53 14.81
CA LEU A 337 -31.43 31.87 15.93
C LEU A 337 -32.69 32.65 16.34
N LYS A 338 -33.85 32.01 16.25
CA LYS A 338 -35.14 32.60 16.65
C LYS A 338 -35.31 32.44 18.16
N GLY A 339 -35.65 33.54 18.84
CA GLY A 339 -35.89 33.53 20.28
C GLY A 339 -37.19 32.79 20.64
N GLY A 340 -37.12 31.99 21.70
CA GLY A 340 -38.25 31.32 22.37
C GLY A 340 -38.28 31.65 23.86
N GLU A 341 -39.18 30.98 24.60
CA GLU A 341 -39.33 31.19 26.04
C GLU A 341 -38.09 30.73 26.85
N GLY A 342 -37.88 31.32 28.03
CA GLY A 342 -36.88 30.81 29.00
C GLY A 342 -35.41 30.85 28.55
N ASN A 343 -35.04 31.86 27.75
CA ASN A 343 -33.72 32.02 27.09
C ASN A 343 -33.36 30.88 26.12
N TRP A 344 -34.34 30.18 25.56
CA TRP A 344 -34.11 29.25 24.45
C TRP A 344 -34.07 29.97 23.10
N LEU A 345 -33.22 29.48 22.21
CA LEU A 345 -32.93 30.03 20.88
C LEU A 345 -32.87 28.88 19.88
N THR A 346 -33.69 28.91 18.84
CA THR A 346 -33.88 27.78 17.92
C THR A 346 -33.51 28.12 16.47
N ALA A 347 -32.74 27.27 15.81
CA ALA A 347 -32.49 27.30 14.37
C ALA A 347 -32.63 25.90 13.77
N ARG A 348 -33.03 25.83 12.50
CA ARG A 348 -33.13 24.58 11.73
C ARG A 348 -31.89 24.42 10.85
N VAL A 349 -31.28 23.24 10.90
CA VAL A 349 -30.14 22.85 10.08
C VAL A 349 -30.52 21.62 9.25
N ASN A 350 -30.26 21.63 7.95
CA ASN A 350 -30.44 20.47 7.09
C ASN A 350 -29.14 19.65 7.05
N ILE A 351 -29.24 18.35 7.26
CA ILE A 351 -28.10 17.41 7.26
C ILE A 351 -28.00 16.81 5.85
N ASP A 352 -27.56 17.65 4.90
CA ASP A 352 -27.45 17.31 3.46
C ASP A 352 -26.04 16.80 3.08
N LYS A 353 -25.02 17.19 3.86
CA LYS A 353 -23.60 16.87 3.64
C LYS A 353 -22.83 16.99 4.96
N ASP A 354 -21.64 16.42 5.00
CA ASP A 354 -20.72 16.60 6.13
C ASP A 354 -20.26 18.06 6.26
N GLY A 355 -19.94 18.48 7.48
CA GLY A 355 -19.50 19.85 7.76
C GLY A 355 -19.28 20.14 9.23
N MET A 356 -19.30 21.43 9.56
CA MET A 356 -19.11 21.96 10.91
C MET A 356 -19.99 23.19 11.12
N TYR A 357 -20.35 23.49 12.37
CA TYR A 357 -21.03 24.74 12.73
C TYR A 357 -20.67 25.21 14.15
N HIS A 358 -20.77 26.51 14.41
CA HIS A 358 -20.63 27.09 15.75
C HIS A 358 -21.66 28.20 16.01
N VAL A 359 -21.88 28.51 17.29
CA VAL A 359 -22.77 29.60 17.71
C VAL A 359 -21.98 30.91 17.76
N ALA A 360 -22.57 31.99 17.26
CA ALA A 360 -22.04 33.35 17.38
C ALA A 360 -23.14 34.36 17.76
N ALA A 361 -22.72 35.48 18.34
CA ALA A 361 -23.56 36.66 18.54
C ALA A 361 -23.24 37.71 17.46
N LEU A 362 -24.25 38.33 16.86
CA LEU A 362 -24.09 39.42 15.90
C LEU A 362 -24.12 40.77 16.64
N GLU A 363 -22.94 41.31 16.95
CA GLU A 363 -22.76 42.54 17.73
C GLU A 363 -22.12 43.64 16.88
N GLN A 364 -22.82 44.78 16.75
CA GLN A 364 -22.45 45.93 15.90
C GLN A 364 -22.15 45.62 14.41
N GLY A 365 -22.41 44.40 13.93
CA GLY A 365 -22.07 43.93 12.59
C GLY A 365 -20.95 42.89 12.55
N GLU A 366 -20.26 42.64 13.67
CA GLU A 366 -19.25 41.58 13.81
C GLU A 366 -19.90 40.30 14.40
N ASN A 367 -19.60 39.14 13.80
CA ASN A 367 -19.97 37.83 14.35
C ASN A 367 -18.95 37.42 15.43
N VAL A 368 -19.32 37.56 16.70
CA VAL A 368 -18.49 37.21 17.86
C VAL A 368 -18.83 35.79 18.33
N ARG A 369 -17.87 34.87 18.15
CA ARG A 369 -18.03 33.44 18.42
C ARG A 369 -18.24 33.12 19.90
N MET A 370 -19.17 32.20 20.18
CA MET A 370 -19.62 31.81 21.52
C MET A 370 -19.22 30.39 21.92
N THR A 371 -19.14 29.45 20.96
CA THR A 371 -18.77 28.03 21.19
C THR A 371 -17.47 27.64 20.47
N GLU A 372 -17.04 26.40 20.69
CA GLU A 372 -16.22 25.67 19.73
C GLU A 372 -17.05 25.22 18.52
N ASP A 373 -16.45 24.52 17.56
CA ASP A 373 -17.19 23.95 16.42
C ASP A 373 -17.75 22.58 16.78
N PHE A 374 -18.99 22.34 16.37
CA PHE A 374 -19.67 21.06 16.40
C PHE A 374 -19.70 20.45 15.00
N PHE A 375 -19.65 19.13 14.89
CA PHE A 375 -19.62 18.44 13.61
C PHE A 375 -21.03 18.22 13.03
N ILE A 376 -21.10 18.09 11.72
CA ILE A 376 -22.28 17.61 10.99
C ILE A 376 -21.84 16.38 10.21
N GLU A 377 -22.46 15.22 10.48
CA GLU A 377 -22.22 13.95 9.80
C GLU A 377 -23.50 13.54 9.05
N ALA A 378 -23.42 13.49 7.72
CA ALA A 378 -24.52 13.14 6.83
C ALA A 378 -24.37 11.70 6.33
N ARG A 379 -24.96 10.75 7.06
CA ARG A 379 -24.94 9.33 6.69
C ARG A 379 -25.73 9.11 5.42
N LYS A 380 -25.05 8.61 4.39
CA LYS A 380 -25.64 8.29 3.10
C LYS A 380 -26.41 6.97 3.15
N ASP A 381 -27.44 6.94 2.34
CA ASP A 381 -28.28 5.79 2.04
C ASP A 381 -27.48 4.74 1.23
N ASN A 382 -27.62 3.45 1.57
CA ASN A 382 -26.88 2.36 0.94
C ASN A 382 -27.84 1.47 0.15
N ALA A 383 -27.50 1.11 -1.09
CA ALA A 383 -28.31 0.19 -1.87
C ALA A 383 -28.32 -1.23 -1.25
N PRO A 384 -29.45 -1.96 -1.27
CA PRO A 384 -29.62 -3.22 -0.57
C PRO A 384 -28.64 -4.28 -1.08
N THR A 385 -28.13 -5.10 -0.18
CA THR A 385 -27.38 -6.29 -0.55
C THR A 385 -28.37 -7.42 -0.87
N VAL A 386 -28.26 -8.03 -2.06
CA VAL A 386 -29.06 -9.20 -2.47
C VAL A 386 -28.16 -10.31 -2.97
N LYS A 387 -28.49 -11.56 -2.64
CA LYS A 387 -27.73 -12.78 -2.98
C LYS A 387 -28.67 -13.94 -3.30
N ILE A 388 -28.18 -14.86 -4.13
CA ILE A 388 -28.80 -16.17 -4.34
C ILE A 388 -27.95 -17.19 -3.56
N ASP A 389 -28.49 -17.74 -2.49
CA ASP A 389 -27.78 -18.70 -1.62
C ASP A 389 -27.81 -20.13 -2.18
N ARG A 390 -28.79 -20.44 -3.03
CA ARG A 390 -28.89 -21.71 -3.79
C ARG A 390 -29.50 -21.44 -5.17
N PRO A 391 -28.91 -21.95 -6.27
CA PRO A 391 -27.67 -22.73 -6.34
C PRO A 391 -26.39 -21.91 -6.04
N GLY A 392 -26.45 -20.57 -6.08
CA GLY A 392 -25.33 -19.66 -5.76
C GLY A 392 -24.17 -19.65 -6.78
N ARG A 393 -24.34 -20.38 -7.87
CA ARG A 393 -23.46 -20.51 -9.04
C ARG A 393 -24.25 -21.16 -10.17
N ASP A 394 -23.66 -21.25 -11.35
CA ASP A 394 -24.16 -22.11 -12.42
C ASP A 394 -24.39 -23.54 -11.94
N ALA A 395 -25.52 -24.11 -12.35
CA ALA A 395 -25.95 -25.46 -11.99
C ALA A 395 -26.11 -26.31 -13.25
N LYS A 396 -25.77 -27.59 -13.14
CA LYS A 396 -26.00 -28.61 -14.17
C LYS A 396 -26.98 -29.63 -13.59
N VAL A 397 -28.12 -29.78 -14.26
CA VAL A 397 -29.31 -30.47 -13.73
C VAL A 397 -29.98 -31.29 -14.83
N ASN A 398 -30.87 -32.18 -14.45
CA ASN A 398 -31.66 -32.95 -15.39
C ASN A 398 -32.85 -32.12 -15.93
N PRO A 399 -33.33 -32.35 -17.17
CA PRO A 399 -34.49 -31.65 -17.73
C PRO A 399 -35.81 -31.75 -16.94
N VAL A 400 -35.90 -32.70 -16.00
CA VAL A 400 -37.08 -32.99 -15.17
C VAL A 400 -36.81 -32.77 -13.67
N GLU A 401 -35.78 -32.01 -13.33
CA GLU A 401 -35.38 -31.73 -11.95
C GLU A 401 -36.15 -30.53 -11.36
N GLU A 402 -36.37 -30.53 -10.04
CA GLU A 402 -36.96 -29.40 -9.32
C GLU A 402 -35.88 -28.54 -8.65
N VAL A 403 -35.56 -27.38 -9.24
CA VAL A 403 -34.47 -26.53 -8.74
C VAL A 403 -35.00 -25.53 -7.72
N THR A 404 -34.64 -25.72 -6.45
CA THR A 404 -34.91 -24.73 -5.39
C THR A 404 -33.95 -23.55 -5.51
N VAL A 405 -34.48 -22.39 -5.88
CA VAL A 405 -33.76 -21.12 -5.79
C VAL A 405 -34.03 -20.49 -4.42
N ALA A 406 -32.97 -20.17 -3.68
CA ALA A 406 -33.04 -19.46 -2.41
C ALA A 406 -32.35 -18.09 -2.54
N VAL A 407 -33.00 -17.05 -2.03
CA VAL A 407 -32.57 -15.65 -2.15
C VAL A 407 -32.59 -15.01 -0.77
N SER A 408 -31.51 -14.32 -0.39
CA SER A 408 -31.47 -13.46 0.80
C SER A 408 -31.20 -12.01 0.41
N ALA A 409 -31.78 -11.08 1.16
CA ALA A 409 -31.50 -9.66 1.02
C ALA A 409 -31.41 -8.95 2.38
N THR A 410 -30.62 -7.88 2.44
CA THR A 410 -30.37 -7.08 3.64
C THR A 410 -30.19 -5.61 3.30
N ASP A 411 -30.75 -4.75 4.14
CA ASP A 411 -30.86 -3.30 3.96
C ASP A 411 -30.76 -2.57 5.30
N ASP A 412 -30.27 -1.32 5.30
CA ASP A 412 -30.09 -0.55 6.54
C ASP A 412 -31.34 0.23 6.99
N PHE A 413 -32.31 0.49 6.11
CA PHE A 413 -33.58 1.15 6.47
C PHE A 413 -34.81 0.23 6.34
N GLY A 414 -34.94 -0.53 5.26
CA GLY A 414 -35.93 -1.60 5.09
C GLY A 414 -36.32 -1.88 3.63
N LEU A 415 -36.41 -3.16 3.28
CA LEU A 415 -36.76 -3.60 1.92
C LEU A 415 -38.22 -3.31 1.57
N ASN A 416 -38.44 -2.76 0.38
CA ASN A 416 -39.74 -2.50 -0.23
C ASN A 416 -40.11 -3.52 -1.32
N ASP A 417 -39.13 -4.17 -1.95
CA ASP A 417 -39.33 -5.36 -2.78
C ASP A 417 -38.11 -6.30 -2.70
N LEU A 418 -38.38 -7.60 -2.89
CA LEU A 418 -37.41 -8.65 -3.12
C LEU A 418 -38.05 -9.59 -4.14
N SER A 419 -37.44 -9.76 -5.31
CA SER A 419 -38.02 -10.52 -6.43
C SER A 419 -36.98 -11.44 -7.08
N LEU A 420 -37.39 -12.67 -7.39
CA LEU A 420 -36.65 -13.59 -8.24
C LEU A 420 -37.13 -13.41 -9.69
N HIS A 421 -36.18 -13.25 -10.60
CA HIS A 421 -36.40 -13.14 -12.03
C HIS A 421 -35.78 -14.36 -12.71
N TYR A 422 -36.51 -14.97 -13.64
CA TYR A 422 -35.97 -16.08 -14.43
C TYR A 422 -36.55 -16.11 -15.84
N SER A 423 -35.72 -16.52 -16.80
CA SER A 423 -36.15 -16.79 -18.17
C SER A 423 -35.64 -18.15 -18.63
N VAL A 424 -36.36 -18.79 -19.54
CA VAL A 424 -36.00 -20.08 -20.13
C VAL A 424 -35.65 -19.83 -21.59
N ASN A 425 -34.47 -20.26 -22.03
CA ASN A 425 -34.03 -20.18 -23.43
C ASN A 425 -34.17 -18.77 -24.06
N GLY A 426 -33.84 -17.72 -23.29
CA GLY A 426 -33.99 -16.32 -23.73
C GLY A 426 -35.44 -15.87 -23.99
N GLY A 427 -36.43 -16.58 -23.45
CA GLY A 427 -37.85 -16.23 -23.57
C GLY A 427 -38.30 -15.05 -22.69
N ALA A 428 -39.61 -14.92 -22.51
CA ALA A 428 -40.19 -13.89 -21.64
C ALA A 428 -39.83 -14.14 -20.16
N GLU A 429 -39.30 -13.10 -19.50
CA GLU A 429 -38.93 -13.14 -18.08
C GLU A 429 -40.17 -13.34 -17.19
N LYS A 430 -40.08 -14.31 -16.26
CA LYS A 430 -41.03 -14.51 -15.17
C LYS A 430 -40.47 -13.89 -13.90
N VAL A 431 -41.30 -13.11 -13.21
CA VAL A 431 -40.95 -12.43 -11.95
C VAL A 431 -41.79 -12.98 -10.82
N VAL A 432 -41.14 -13.38 -9.73
CA VAL A 432 -41.76 -13.93 -8.51
C VAL A 432 -41.36 -13.05 -7.34
N SER A 433 -42.32 -12.34 -6.73
CA SER A 433 -42.05 -11.59 -5.50
C SER A 433 -41.86 -12.56 -4.33
N LEU A 434 -40.79 -12.34 -3.57
CA LEU A 434 -40.35 -13.14 -2.43
C LEU A 434 -40.45 -12.39 -1.10
N LEU A 435 -40.81 -11.10 -1.11
CA LEU A 435 -40.89 -10.27 0.08
C LEU A 435 -42.20 -10.49 0.84
N GLY A 436 -42.14 -11.13 2.01
CA GLY A 436 -43.31 -11.37 2.86
C GLY A 436 -43.93 -10.10 3.49
N GLN A 437 -43.11 -9.10 3.84
CA GLN A 437 -43.57 -7.84 4.43
C GLN A 437 -42.62 -6.70 4.05
N LYS A 438 -43.16 -5.51 3.77
CA LYS A 438 -42.35 -4.30 3.46
C LYS A 438 -41.82 -3.63 4.73
N GLY A 439 -40.64 -3.03 4.62
CA GLY A 439 -39.92 -2.40 5.73
C GLY A 439 -39.07 -3.36 6.58
N THR A 440 -38.92 -4.63 6.17
CA THR A 440 -38.03 -5.57 6.85
C THR A 440 -36.57 -5.33 6.43
N LYS A 441 -35.66 -5.15 7.39
CA LYS A 441 -34.22 -4.96 7.13
C LYS A 441 -33.51 -6.20 6.58
N THR A 442 -34.10 -7.37 6.77
CA THR A 442 -33.61 -8.67 6.28
C THR A 442 -34.80 -9.46 5.75
N ALA A 443 -34.66 -10.08 4.59
CA ALA A 443 -35.70 -10.95 4.02
C ALA A 443 -35.07 -12.17 3.32
N ASP A 444 -35.62 -13.35 3.61
CA ASP A 444 -35.24 -14.62 3.00
C ASP A 444 -36.42 -15.18 2.20
N GLY A 445 -36.17 -15.51 0.94
CA GLY A 445 -37.14 -16.02 -0.01
C GLY A 445 -36.72 -17.35 -0.63
N LYS A 446 -37.68 -18.21 -0.97
CA LYS A 446 -37.44 -19.48 -1.65
C LYS A 446 -38.52 -19.73 -2.70
N TYR A 447 -38.10 -20.23 -3.85
CA TYR A 447 -38.99 -20.62 -4.94
C TYR A 447 -38.51 -21.93 -5.57
N LEU A 448 -39.43 -22.73 -6.07
CA LEU A 448 -39.15 -24.01 -6.72
C LEU A 448 -39.41 -23.88 -8.21
N ILE A 449 -38.38 -24.06 -9.03
CA ILE A 449 -38.51 -24.10 -10.49
C ILE A 449 -38.57 -25.58 -10.91
N ALA A 450 -39.77 -26.10 -11.12
CA ALA A 450 -39.97 -27.39 -11.76
C ALA A 450 -39.58 -27.27 -13.24
N LEU A 451 -38.56 -28.01 -13.68
CA LEU A 451 -38.08 -27.92 -15.07
C LEU A 451 -38.94 -28.72 -16.05
N GLU A 452 -39.69 -29.71 -15.56
CA GLU A 452 -40.59 -30.53 -16.37
C GLU A 452 -41.69 -29.72 -17.10
N ASP A 453 -42.20 -28.64 -16.47
CA ASP A 453 -43.17 -27.69 -17.04
C ASP A 453 -42.70 -27.12 -18.40
N TYR A 454 -41.39 -27.00 -18.58
CA TYR A 454 -40.76 -26.35 -19.74
C TYR A 454 -40.30 -27.35 -20.80
N LYS A 455 -40.35 -28.66 -20.52
CA LYS A 455 -39.98 -29.74 -21.44
C LYS A 455 -38.59 -29.55 -22.06
N LEU A 456 -37.61 -29.20 -21.22
CA LEU A 456 -36.26 -28.85 -21.65
C LEU A 456 -35.58 -30.00 -22.42
N ALA A 457 -34.76 -29.64 -23.41
CA ALA A 457 -33.83 -30.56 -24.06
C ALA A 457 -32.41 -30.41 -23.47
N PRO A 458 -31.52 -31.42 -23.60
CA PRO A 458 -30.10 -31.24 -23.33
C PRO A 458 -29.53 -30.05 -24.10
N GLY A 459 -28.82 -29.16 -23.41
CA GLY A 459 -28.32 -27.89 -23.95
C GLY A 459 -29.26 -26.68 -23.73
N ASP A 460 -30.51 -26.90 -23.29
CA ASP A 460 -31.37 -25.80 -22.84
C ASP A 460 -30.92 -25.22 -21.49
N LEU A 461 -31.35 -23.98 -21.21
CA LEU A 461 -30.97 -23.25 -20.01
C LEU A 461 -32.12 -22.44 -19.41
N VAL A 462 -32.06 -22.27 -18.09
CA VAL A 462 -32.80 -21.26 -17.34
C VAL A 462 -31.82 -20.23 -16.80
N SER A 463 -31.96 -18.97 -17.21
CA SER A 463 -31.24 -17.84 -16.63
C SER A 463 -31.97 -17.35 -15.37
N VAL A 464 -31.23 -17.07 -14.30
CA VAL A 464 -31.76 -16.70 -12.98
C VAL A 464 -30.98 -15.51 -12.42
N TYR A 465 -31.69 -14.51 -11.90
CA TYR A 465 -31.13 -13.44 -11.07
C TYR A 465 -32.18 -12.97 -10.05
N ALA A 466 -31.75 -12.36 -8.95
CA ALA A 466 -32.64 -11.73 -7.99
C ALA A 466 -32.43 -10.22 -7.95
N SER A 467 -33.48 -9.47 -7.61
CA SER A 467 -33.43 -8.04 -7.34
C SER A 467 -34.01 -7.70 -5.97
N ALA A 468 -33.47 -6.65 -5.35
CA ALA A 468 -33.95 -6.10 -4.10
C ALA A 468 -34.01 -4.58 -4.18
N ARG A 469 -35.00 -3.97 -3.53
CA ARG A 469 -35.30 -2.54 -3.62
C ARG A 469 -35.63 -1.96 -2.26
N ASP A 470 -34.97 -0.84 -1.93
CA ASP A 470 -35.22 -0.01 -0.77
C ASP A 470 -36.24 1.12 -1.11
N ALA A 471 -36.15 2.32 -0.52
CA ALA A 471 -36.99 3.46 -0.87
C ALA A 471 -36.50 4.30 -2.08
N ARG A 472 -35.20 4.31 -2.36
CA ARG A 472 -34.46 5.12 -3.34
C ARG A 472 -33.77 4.28 -4.42
N ASN A 473 -33.10 3.18 -4.05
CA ASN A 473 -32.19 2.42 -4.91
C ASN A 473 -32.75 1.04 -5.27
N THR A 474 -32.06 0.29 -6.13
CA THR A 474 -32.40 -1.09 -6.49
C THR A 474 -31.14 -1.84 -6.89
N SER A 475 -30.91 -2.99 -6.28
CA SER A 475 -29.76 -3.85 -6.51
C SER A 475 -30.17 -5.14 -7.23
N LYS A 476 -29.25 -5.71 -8.00
CA LYS A 476 -29.41 -7.03 -8.64
C LYS A 476 -28.23 -7.94 -8.32
N THR A 477 -28.47 -9.25 -8.23
CA THR A 477 -27.42 -10.27 -8.21
C THR A 477 -26.68 -10.30 -9.56
N ASP A 478 -25.66 -11.14 -9.65
CA ASP A 478 -25.18 -11.60 -10.95
C ASP A 478 -26.18 -12.60 -11.54
N MET A 479 -26.07 -12.88 -12.85
CA MET A 479 -26.91 -13.85 -13.54
C MET A 479 -26.26 -15.24 -13.46
N TYR A 480 -27.05 -16.26 -13.10
CA TYR A 480 -26.62 -17.66 -13.06
C TYR A 480 -27.40 -18.48 -14.09
N PHE A 481 -26.75 -19.51 -14.63
CA PHE A 481 -27.34 -20.42 -15.61
C PHE A 481 -27.58 -21.81 -15.00
N ILE A 482 -28.83 -22.26 -15.07
CA ILE A 482 -29.24 -23.62 -14.76
C ILE A 482 -29.31 -24.37 -16.10
N GLN A 483 -28.29 -25.17 -16.41
CA GLN A 483 -28.14 -25.89 -17.67
C GLN A 483 -28.73 -27.31 -17.58
N ALA A 484 -29.53 -27.69 -18.57
CA ALA A 484 -29.98 -29.07 -18.75
C ALA A 484 -28.87 -29.94 -19.40
N GLU A 485 -28.38 -30.94 -18.68
CA GLU A 485 -27.49 -32.00 -19.21
C GLU A 485 -28.27 -33.31 -19.47
N PRO A 486 -27.81 -34.18 -20.39
CA PRO A 486 -28.45 -35.47 -20.62
C PRO A 486 -28.19 -36.43 -19.45
N PHE A 487 -29.20 -37.23 -19.10
CA PHE A 487 -29.15 -38.22 -18.01
C PHE A 487 -28.14 -39.36 -18.30
N GLU A 488 -28.04 -39.78 -19.56
CA GLU A 488 -27.11 -40.84 -19.98
C GLU A 488 -25.75 -40.25 -20.34
N ARG A 489 -24.74 -40.55 -19.51
CA ARG A 489 -23.34 -40.25 -19.85
C ARG A 489 -22.73 -41.43 -20.62
N ASN A 490 -22.63 -41.26 -21.94
CA ASN A 490 -22.05 -42.26 -22.84
C ASN A 490 -20.52 -42.35 -22.68
N TYR A 491 -20.06 -43.18 -21.74
CA TYR A 491 -18.64 -43.49 -21.56
C TYR A 491 -18.13 -44.40 -22.69
N SER A 492 -17.34 -43.86 -23.64
CA SER A 492 -16.62 -44.68 -24.61
C SER A 492 -15.45 -45.42 -23.93
N GLN A 493 -15.42 -46.75 -24.02
CA GLN A 493 -14.35 -47.56 -23.44
C GLN A 493 -13.14 -47.61 -24.40
N SER A 494 -12.18 -46.70 -24.21
CA SER A 494 -10.86 -46.78 -24.86
C SER A 494 -10.06 -47.95 -24.29
N GLN A 495 -10.07 -49.08 -24.99
CA GLN A 495 -9.45 -50.32 -24.51
C GLN A 495 -7.91 -50.28 -24.49
N GLU A 496 -7.37 -50.71 -23.36
CA GLU A 496 -6.03 -51.25 -23.09
C GLU A 496 -4.93 -51.03 -24.15
N ALA A 497 -4.27 -49.88 -24.07
CA ALA A 497 -2.95 -49.66 -24.66
C ALA A 497 -1.98 -48.99 -23.65
N GLY A 498 -1.36 -49.81 -22.80
CA GLY A 498 0.01 -49.53 -22.31
C GLY A 498 0.27 -48.29 -21.43
N GLY A 499 -0.48 -48.08 -20.36
CA GLY A 499 0.05 -47.56 -19.08
C GLY A 499 0.48 -46.09 -18.96
N GLY A 500 -0.23 -45.34 -18.10
CA GLY A 500 0.41 -44.38 -17.19
C GLY A 500 0.50 -42.92 -17.62
N GLY A 501 -0.34 -42.44 -18.54
CA GLY A 501 -0.49 -41.01 -18.84
C GLY A 501 -1.64 -40.36 -18.08
N GLY A 502 -1.44 -40.00 -16.80
CA GLY A 502 -2.46 -39.41 -15.91
C GLY A 502 -2.84 -37.95 -16.21
N GLY A 503 -2.93 -37.56 -17.48
CA GLY A 503 -3.49 -36.27 -17.88
C GLY A 503 -5.01 -36.26 -17.73
N GLY A 504 -5.58 -35.15 -17.24
CA GLY A 504 -7.02 -35.04 -17.01
C GLY A 504 -7.83 -35.12 -18.31
N ALA A 505 -9.08 -35.59 -18.22
CA ALA A 505 -10.06 -35.51 -19.30
C ALA A 505 -10.49 -34.05 -19.49
N GLY A 506 -9.68 -33.32 -20.26
CA GLY A 506 -9.81 -31.90 -20.57
C GLY A 506 -9.02 -31.59 -21.85
N GLY A 507 -9.29 -32.36 -22.92
CA GLY A 507 -8.96 -31.91 -24.26
C GLY A 507 -9.80 -30.68 -24.60
N ASP A 508 -9.20 -29.73 -25.32
CA ASP A 508 -9.83 -28.47 -25.68
C ASP A 508 -10.96 -28.69 -26.70
N ASP A 509 -12.17 -28.98 -26.21
CA ASP A 509 -13.36 -29.03 -27.06
C ASP A 509 -13.67 -27.62 -27.59
N PRO A 510 -13.56 -27.36 -28.92
CA PRO A 510 -13.73 -26.01 -29.46
C PRO A 510 -15.15 -25.48 -29.27
N THR A 511 -16.13 -26.37 -29.09
CA THR A 511 -17.53 -26.01 -28.87
C THR A 511 -17.76 -25.52 -27.44
N GLY A 512 -17.07 -26.11 -26.46
CA GLY A 512 -17.07 -25.67 -25.06
C GLY A 512 -16.39 -24.30 -24.87
N GLN A 513 -15.40 -23.97 -25.69
CA GLN A 513 -14.82 -22.61 -25.70
C GLN A 513 -15.83 -21.56 -26.21
N ILE A 514 -16.68 -21.89 -27.19
CA ILE A 514 -17.73 -20.98 -27.68
C ILE A 514 -18.80 -20.76 -26.61
N SER A 515 -19.30 -21.84 -25.99
CA SER A 515 -20.34 -21.73 -24.96
C SER A 515 -19.85 -21.01 -23.71
N GLN A 516 -18.59 -21.18 -23.30
CA GLN A 516 -17.99 -20.39 -22.22
C GLN A 516 -17.84 -18.90 -22.58
N ARG A 517 -17.29 -18.56 -23.75
CA ARG A 517 -17.15 -17.16 -24.19
C ARG A 517 -18.50 -16.44 -24.24
N GLN A 518 -19.57 -17.12 -24.67
CA GLN A 518 -20.91 -16.53 -24.67
C GLN A 518 -21.41 -16.21 -23.25
N LYS A 519 -21.12 -17.07 -22.26
CA LYS A 519 -21.43 -16.76 -20.84
C LYS A 519 -20.66 -15.54 -20.35
N ASP A 520 -19.39 -15.43 -20.72
CA ASP A 520 -18.54 -14.30 -20.32
C ASP A 520 -19.05 -12.98 -20.92
N ILE A 521 -19.55 -13.00 -22.16
CA ILE A 521 -20.20 -11.84 -22.81
C ILE A 521 -21.55 -11.51 -22.15
N ILE A 522 -22.42 -12.50 -21.89
CA ILE A 522 -23.69 -12.26 -21.16
C ILE A 522 -23.41 -11.65 -19.77
N ALA A 523 -22.41 -12.16 -19.06
CA ALA A 523 -22.00 -11.62 -17.76
C ALA A 523 -21.50 -10.17 -17.88
N ALA A 524 -20.78 -9.82 -18.94
CA ALA A 524 -20.36 -8.44 -19.21
C ALA A 524 -21.55 -7.53 -19.57
N THR A 525 -22.43 -7.93 -20.50
CA THR A 525 -23.65 -7.20 -20.85
C THR A 525 -24.58 -7.02 -19.64
N TRP A 526 -24.73 -8.05 -18.81
CA TRP A 526 -25.44 -7.98 -17.53
C TRP A 526 -24.83 -6.96 -16.58
N ASN A 527 -23.50 -6.98 -16.42
CA ASN A 527 -22.79 -6.03 -15.58
C ASN A 527 -22.92 -4.58 -16.08
N GLN A 528 -23.01 -4.34 -17.40
CA GLN A 528 -23.33 -3.02 -17.94
C GLN A 528 -24.77 -2.60 -17.62
N GLN A 529 -25.75 -3.49 -17.77
CA GLN A 529 -27.14 -3.22 -17.39
C GLN A 529 -27.27 -2.93 -15.87
N LYS A 530 -26.54 -3.67 -15.04
CA LYS A 530 -26.55 -3.59 -13.57
C LYS A 530 -25.82 -2.37 -13.01
N SER A 531 -24.76 -1.90 -13.68
CA SER A 531 -23.93 -0.76 -13.22
C SER A 531 -24.63 0.60 -13.33
N GLY A 532 -25.75 0.69 -14.04
CA GLY A 532 -26.43 1.96 -14.29
C GLY A 532 -25.67 2.90 -15.22
N ALA A 533 -26.05 4.17 -15.23
CA ALA A 533 -25.52 5.17 -16.16
C ALA A 533 -24.09 5.61 -15.81
N LYS A 534 -23.10 4.83 -16.23
CA LYS A 534 -21.70 5.26 -16.39
C LYS A 534 -21.60 6.50 -17.30
N ASN A 535 -20.44 7.13 -17.31
CA ASN A 535 -20.13 8.23 -18.23
C ASN A 535 -20.43 7.81 -19.70
N PRO A 536 -21.24 8.56 -20.48
CA PRO A 536 -21.70 8.11 -21.80
C PRO A 536 -20.62 7.74 -22.82
N SER A 537 -19.39 8.27 -22.67
CA SER A 537 -18.23 7.81 -23.46
C SER A 537 -17.85 6.37 -23.15
N GLN A 538 -17.65 6.05 -21.86
CA GLN A 538 -17.30 4.70 -21.39
C GLN A 538 -18.39 3.70 -21.79
N ALA A 539 -19.67 4.04 -21.60
CA ALA A 539 -20.78 3.19 -22.03
C ALA A 539 -20.80 2.96 -23.56
N SER A 540 -20.33 3.93 -24.36
CA SER A 540 -20.20 3.78 -25.81
C SER A 540 -18.98 2.97 -26.25
N ASP A 541 -17.90 2.96 -25.48
CA ASP A 541 -16.67 2.22 -25.82
C ASP A 541 -16.77 0.77 -25.33
N ASP A 542 -17.31 0.54 -24.13
CA ASP A 542 -17.72 -0.78 -23.63
C ASP A 542 -18.69 -1.46 -24.62
N ALA A 543 -19.64 -0.71 -25.19
CA ALA A 543 -20.59 -1.20 -26.19
C ALA A 543 -19.96 -1.57 -27.54
N LYS A 544 -18.95 -0.83 -28.01
CA LYS A 544 -18.20 -1.21 -29.23
C LYS A 544 -17.44 -2.51 -28.98
N PHE A 545 -16.71 -2.56 -27.86
CA PHE A 545 -15.88 -3.72 -27.52
C PHE A 545 -16.71 -5.00 -27.38
N LEU A 546 -17.80 -4.99 -26.61
CA LEU A 546 -18.63 -6.17 -26.41
C LEU A 546 -19.31 -6.63 -27.70
N ALA A 547 -19.80 -5.71 -28.54
CA ALA A 547 -20.33 -6.06 -29.84
C ALA A 547 -19.27 -6.66 -30.78
N GLU A 548 -18.03 -6.13 -30.78
CA GLU A 548 -16.93 -6.68 -31.57
C GLU A 548 -16.47 -8.07 -31.10
N GLN A 549 -16.62 -8.41 -29.82
CA GLN A 549 -16.39 -9.78 -29.33
C GLN A 549 -17.51 -10.71 -29.79
N GLU A 550 -18.76 -10.28 -29.66
CA GLU A 550 -19.95 -11.04 -30.08
C GLU A 550 -19.96 -11.27 -31.61
N ASP A 551 -19.59 -10.28 -32.42
CA ASP A 551 -19.42 -10.43 -33.89
C ASP A 551 -18.35 -11.50 -34.23
N LYS A 552 -17.23 -11.52 -33.49
CA LYS A 552 -16.13 -12.49 -33.70
C LYS A 552 -16.55 -13.89 -33.29
N LEU A 553 -17.30 -14.02 -32.19
CA LEU A 553 -17.84 -15.28 -31.72
C LEU A 553 -18.88 -15.84 -32.72
N ALA A 554 -19.73 -14.97 -33.27
CA ALA A 554 -20.62 -15.31 -34.38
C ALA A 554 -19.86 -15.83 -35.60
N ALA A 555 -18.78 -15.17 -36.01
CA ALA A 555 -17.94 -15.60 -37.12
C ALA A 555 -17.22 -16.94 -36.85
N GLN A 556 -16.82 -17.21 -35.59
CA GLN A 556 -16.22 -18.48 -35.17
C GLN A 556 -17.24 -19.63 -35.21
N ALA A 557 -18.45 -19.43 -34.66
CA ALA A 557 -19.53 -20.42 -34.74
C ALA A 557 -19.95 -20.69 -36.19
N LEU A 558 -20.09 -19.65 -37.02
CA LEU A 558 -20.45 -19.77 -38.43
C LEU A 558 -19.35 -20.46 -39.27
N SER A 559 -18.05 -20.22 -39.00
CA SER A 559 -16.96 -20.89 -39.71
C SER A 559 -16.87 -22.38 -39.33
N LEU A 560 -17.21 -22.74 -38.09
CA LEU A 560 -17.29 -24.12 -37.62
C LEU A 560 -18.49 -24.85 -38.25
N ALA A 561 -19.67 -24.20 -38.29
CA ALA A 561 -20.85 -24.72 -38.98
C ALA A 561 -20.59 -25.00 -40.47
N ASN A 562 -20.02 -24.04 -41.19
CA ASN A 562 -19.70 -24.18 -42.61
C ASN A 562 -18.68 -25.30 -42.88
N ARG A 563 -17.66 -25.45 -42.00
CA ARG A 563 -16.70 -26.56 -42.09
C ARG A 563 -17.35 -27.93 -41.86
N MET A 564 -18.39 -28.01 -41.03
CA MET A 564 -19.14 -29.25 -40.81
C MET A 564 -20.08 -29.55 -41.99
N LYS A 565 -20.77 -28.56 -42.57
CA LYS A 565 -21.55 -28.73 -43.82
C LYS A 565 -20.68 -29.15 -45.00
N ALA A 566 -19.47 -28.60 -45.13
CA ALA A 566 -18.51 -29.03 -46.15
C ALA A 566 -18.07 -30.51 -45.98
N ARG A 567 -18.23 -31.09 -44.79
CA ARG A 567 -17.98 -32.52 -44.49
C ARG A 567 -19.25 -33.38 -44.57
N GLU A 568 -20.45 -32.81 -44.59
CA GLU A 568 -21.74 -33.49 -44.82
C GLU A 568 -21.82 -34.14 -46.22
N LEU A 569 -21.02 -33.64 -47.18
CA LEU A 569 -20.88 -34.14 -48.56
C LEU A 569 -20.35 -35.59 -48.69
N ALA A 570 -20.25 -36.34 -47.58
CA ALA A 570 -19.88 -37.75 -47.52
C ALA A 570 -21.06 -38.68 -47.07
N ASP A 571 -22.31 -38.17 -47.09
CA ASP A 571 -23.55 -38.94 -46.85
C ASP A 571 -23.66 -39.64 -45.47
N ALA A 572 -22.92 -39.18 -44.47
CA ALA A 572 -22.80 -39.85 -43.17
C ALA A 572 -23.34 -39.03 -41.98
N ASN A 573 -24.44 -39.51 -41.38
CA ASN A 573 -25.11 -39.05 -40.14
C ASN A 573 -25.79 -37.66 -40.13
N SER A 574 -27.05 -37.66 -39.70
CA SER A 574 -27.87 -36.46 -39.45
C SER A 574 -27.35 -35.56 -38.32
N GLN A 575 -26.50 -36.08 -37.42
CA GLN A 575 -25.94 -35.31 -36.30
C GLN A 575 -25.09 -34.12 -36.78
N PHE A 576 -24.32 -34.26 -37.86
CA PHE A 576 -23.53 -33.15 -38.43
C PHE A 576 -24.42 -31.99 -38.89
N LYS A 577 -25.55 -32.32 -39.50
CA LYS A 577 -26.56 -31.35 -39.94
C LYS A 577 -27.21 -30.64 -38.76
N THR A 578 -27.56 -31.38 -37.69
CA THR A 578 -28.09 -30.79 -36.45
C THR A 578 -27.08 -29.83 -35.84
N PHE A 579 -25.83 -30.29 -35.63
CA PHE A 579 -24.73 -29.47 -35.12
C PHE A 579 -24.53 -28.16 -35.91
N ALA A 580 -24.49 -28.26 -37.24
CA ALA A 580 -24.28 -27.10 -38.10
C ALA A 580 -25.50 -26.17 -38.16
N THR A 581 -26.71 -26.67 -37.88
CA THR A 581 -27.93 -25.85 -37.78
C THR A 581 -27.94 -25.07 -36.46
N ASP A 582 -27.64 -25.72 -35.34
CA ASP A 582 -27.54 -25.04 -34.04
C ASP A 582 -26.40 -24.00 -34.04
N MET A 583 -25.21 -24.30 -34.58
CA MET A 583 -24.13 -23.30 -34.68
C MET A 583 -24.46 -22.11 -35.61
N GLU A 584 -25.32 -22.29 -36.61
CA GLU A 584 -25.81 -21.17 -37.44
C GLU A 584 -26.85 -20.30 -36.74
N GLU A 585 -27.80 -20.91 -36.01
CA GLU A 585 -28.76 -20.16 -35.19
C GLU A 585 -28.07 -19.47 -34.00
N ALA A 586 -27.02 -20.08 -33.43
CA ALA A 586 -26.13 -19.42 -32.46
C ALA A 586 -25.47 -18.17 -33.06
N ALA A 587 -24.79 -18.31 -34.21
CA ALA A 587 -24.13 -17.17 -34.88
C ALA A 587 -25.10 -16.06 -35.28
N LYS A 588 -26.31 -16.43 -35.70
CA LYS A 588 -27.40 -15.50 -36.03
C LYS A 588 -27.91 -14.75 -34.80
N ALA A 589 -28.08 -15.44 -33.68
CA ALA A 589 -28.46 -14.81 -32.41
C ALA A 589 -27.35 -13.87 -31.88
N MET A 590 -26.08 -14.30 -31.91
CA MET A 590 -24.90 -13.46 -31.63
C MET A 590 -24.85 -12.20 -32.52
N THR A 591 -25.22 -12.33 -33.80
CA THR A 591 -25.27 -11.18 -34.72
C THR A 591 -26.40 -10.19 -34.34
N GLU A 592 -27.51 -10.67 -33.76
CA GLU A 592 -28.62 -9.82 -33.30
C GLU A 592 -28.29 -9.12 -31.97
N SER A 593 -27.74 -9.84 -30.99
CA SER A 593 -27.24 -9.25 -29.74
C SER A 593 -26.17 -8.20 -30.04
N ALA A 594 -25.18 -8.50 -30.87
CA ALA A 594 -24.13 -7.55 -31.25
C ALA A 594 -24.69 -6.24 -31.85
N GLN A 595 -25.79 -6.28 -32.62
CA GLN A 595 -26.43 -5.06 -33.13
C GLN A 595 -27.11 -4.24 -32.02
N LYS A 596 -27.74 -4.92 -31.06
CA LYS A 596 -28.40 -4.28 -29.91
C LYS A 596 -27.38 -3.72 -28.91
N ILE A 597 -26.28 -4.42 -28.68
CA ILE A 597 -25.13 -3.96 -27.86
C ILE A 597 -24.54 -2.66 -28.45
N ARG A 598 -24.26 -2.61 -29.76
CA ARG A 598 -23.80 -1.37 -30.44
C ARG A 598 -24.71 -0.16 -30.21
N THR A 599 -26.01 -0.39 -30.07
CA THR A 599 -27.02 0.66 -29.82
C THR A 599 -27.28 0.90 -28.33
N GLN A 600 -26.45 0.36 -27.43
CA GLN A 600 -26.54 0.44 -25.97
C GLN A 600 -27.85 -0.12 -25.40
N LYS A 601 -28.52 -1.00 -26.15
CA LYS A 601 -29.79 -1.65 -25.75
C LYS A 601 -29.53 -2.92 -24.95
N TRP A 602 -28.81 -2.80 -23.84
CA TRP A 602 -28.38 -3.92 -22.99
C TRP A 602 -29.53 -4.87 -22.62
N THR A 603 -30.70 -4.33 -22.26
CA THR A 603 -31.91 -5.12 -21.95
C THR A 603 -32.46 -5.90 -23.14
N ASP A 604 -32.43 -5.33 -24.35
CA ASP A 604 -32.94 -5.99 -25.56
C ASP A 604 -31.96 -7.04 -26.10
N ALA A 605 -30.67 -6.93 -25.73
CA ALA A 605 -29.57 -7.80 -26.16
C ALA A 605 -29.49 -9.11 -25.37
N LEU A 606 -29.78 -9.10 -24.07
CA LEU A 606 -29.73 -10.29 -23.21
C LEU A 606 -30.56 -11.49 -23.76
N PRO A 607 -31.78 -11.32 -24.32
CA PRO A 607 -32.53 -12.42 -24.92
C PRO A 607 -31.81 -13.15 -26.08
N PRO A 608 -31.34 -12.49 -27.16
CA PRO A 608 -30.55 -13.18 -28.19
C PRO A 608 -29.19 -13.69 -27.69
N GLU A 609 -28.51 -13.05 -26.74
CA GLU A 609 -27.28 -13.63 -26.16
C GLU A 609 -27.57 -14.97 -25.44
N GLN A 610 -28.70 -15.07 -24.73
CA GLN A 610 -29.13 -16.32 -24.07
C GLN A 610 -29.55 -17.40 -25.08
N GLN A 611 -30.14 -17.02 -26.23
CA GLN A 611 -30.44 -17.94 -27.33
C GLN A 611 -29.16 -18.42 -28.04
N ALA A 612 -28.18 -17.52 -28.22
CA ALA A 612 -26.85 -17.89 -28.71
C ALA A 612 -26.19 -18.94 -27.80
N LEU A 613 -26.23 -18.74 -26.49
CA LEU A 613 -25.70 -19.70 -25.51
C LEU A 613 -26.44 -21.04 -25.58
N GLN A 614 -27.78 -21.02 -25.63
CA GLN A 614 -28.60 -22.23 -25.77
C GLN A 614 -28.21 -23.05 -27.00
N HIS A 615 -28.14 -22.41 -28.17
CA HIS A 615 -27.78 -23.08 -29.42
C HIS A 615 -26.32 -23.57 -29.40
N ALA A 616 -25.38 -22.82 -28.84
CA ALA A 616 -24.00 -23.28 -28.65
C ALA A 616 -23.92 -24.52 -27.74
N LEU A 617 -24.71 -24.59 -26.67
CA LEU A 617 -24.76 -25.74 -25.75
C LEU A 617 -25.47 -26.96 -26.36
N ARG A 618 -26.48 -26.78 -27.22
CA ARG A 618 -27.09 -27.85 -28.02
C ARG A 618 -26.12 -28.42 -29.06
N ALA A 619 -25.35 -27.54 -29.70
CA ALA A 619 -24.28 -27.95 -30.60
C ALA A 619 -23.17 -28.69 -29.84
N GLU A 620 -22.73 -28.23 -28.68
CA GLU A 620 -21.77 -28.93 -27.80
C GLU A 620 -22.27 -30.34 -27.42
N ALA A 621 -23.54 -30.48 -27.03
CA ALA A 621 -24.15 -31.79 -26.76
C ALA A 621 -24.13 -32.70 -28.01
N THR A 622 -24.56 -32.17 -29.16
CA THR A 622 -24.55 -32.90 -30.44
C THR A 622 -23.13 -33.30 -30.88
N PHE A 623 -22.13 -32.47 -30.59
CA PHE A 623 -20.73 -32.75 -30.93
C PHE A 623 -20.15 -33.90 -30.10
N ARG A 624 -20.48 -33.99 -28.81
CA ARG A 624 -20.13 -35.15 -27.97
C ARG A 624 -20.78 -36.44 -28.49
N ASP A 625 -22.03 -36.38 -28.94
CA ASP A 625 -22.68 -37.55 -29.57
C ASP A 625 -22.00 -37.98 -30.89
N ILE A 626 -21.47 -37.02 -31.67
CA ILE A 626 -20.64 -37.31 -32.86
C ILE A 626 -19.32 -37.97 -32.43
N GLN A 627 -18.62 -37.45 -31.41
CA GLN A 627 -17.39 -38.06 -30.88
C GLN A 627 -17.61 -39.52 -30.45
N VAL A 628 -18.68 -39.79 -29.71
CA VAL A 628 -19.06 -41.15 -29.27
C VAL A 628 -19.40 -42.06 -30.46
N ALA A 629 -20.21 -41.58 -31.42
CA ALA A 629 -20.62 -42.36 -32.59
C ALA A 629 -19.44 -42.75 -33.49
N PHE A 630 -18.45 -41.87 -33.65
CA PHE A 630 -17.27 -42.13 -34.48
C PHE A 630 -16.16 -42.89 -33.74
N GLY A 631 -15.96 -42.64 -32.43
CA GLY A 631 -15.07 -43.44 -31.60
C GLY A 631 -15.45 -44.93 -31.55
N SER A 632 -16.75 -45.22 -31.68
CA SER A 632 -17.30 -46.59 -31.66
C SER A 632 -17.09 -47.41 -32.95
N ARG A 633 -16.53 -46.84 -34.03
CA ARG A 633 -16.39 -47.51 -35.34
C ARG A 633 -14.98 -47.96 -35.72
N GLY A 634 -13.98 -47.75 -34.89
CA GLY A 634 -12.55 -48.07 -35.16
C GLY A 634 -12.17 -49.57 -35.17
N GLY A 635 -13.08 -50.46 -35.57
CA GLY A 635 -13.03 -51.91 -35.33
C GLY A 635 -12.38 -52.78 -36.43
N GLY A 636 -11.39 -52.29 -37.17
CA GLY A 636 -10.54 -53.14 -38.03
C GLY A 636 -10.27 -52.61 -39.45
N GLY A 637 -9.08 -52.95 -39.98
CA GLY A 637 -8.74 -52.81 -41.40
C GLY A 637 -8.19 -51.44 -41.82
N GLY A 638 -6.88 -51.38 -42.07
CA GLY A 638 -6.08 -50.30 -42.69
C GLY A 638 -6.78 -49.08 -43.32
N GLY A 639 -6.40 -47.88 -42.83
CA GLY A 639 -6.48 -46.64 -43.60
C GLY A 639 -7.64 -45.68 -43.29
N GLY A 640 -7.78 -45.23 -42.03
CA GLY A 640 -8.78 -44.20 -41.67
C GLY A 640 -8.44 -43.30 -40.46
N GLY A 641 -7.24 -43.42 -39.87
CA GLY A 641 -6.93 -42.87 -38.53
C GLY A 641 -6.55 -41.38 -38.43
N SER A 642 -6.89 -40.56 -39.43
CA SER A 642 -6.50 -39.14 -39.51
C SER A 642 -7.58 -38.20 -38.94
N MET A 643 -8.84 -38.44 -39.29
CA MET A 643 -9.90 -37.43 -39.29
C MET A 643 -10.27 -36.83 -37.93
N GLY A 644 -10.05 -37.56 -36.83
CA GLY A 644 -10.26 -37.05 -35.46
C GLY A 644 -9.17 -36.05 -35.03
N ARG A 645 -7.90 -36.37 -35.27
CA ARG A 645 -6.78 -35.46 -34.96
C ARG A 645 -6.71 -34.28 -35.93
N ASP A 646 -7.19 -34.44 -37.16
CA ASP A 646 -7.32 -33.35 -38.14
C ASP A 646 -8.51 -32.40 -37.85
N LEU A 647 -9.37 -32.70 -36.87
CA LEU A 647 -10.37 -31.75 -36.35
C LEU A 647 -9.75 -30.86 -35.27
N GLU A 648 -9.11 -31.51 -34.29
CA GLU A 648 -8.42 -30.90 -33.14
C GLU A 648 -7.37 -29.87 -33.60
N ASN A 649 -6.37 -30.33 -34.37
CA ASN A 649 -5.27 -29.49 -34.88
C ASN A 649 -5.71 -28.32 -35.80
N LEU A 650 -6.93 -28.34 -36.35
CA LEU A 650 -7.45 -27.26 -37.22
C LEU A 650 -8.34 -26.26 -36.48
N ALA A 651 -8.92 -26.63 -35.34
CA ALA A 651 -9.57 -25.67 -34.45
C ALA A 651 -8.53 -24.87 -33.66
N ASP A 652 -7.52 -25.57 -33.12
CA ASP A 652 -6.39 -24.95 -32.42
C ASP A 652 -5.68 -23.92 -33.31
N LEU A 653 -5.46 -24.21 -34.59
CA LEU A 653 -4.73 -23.32 -35.50
C LEU A 653 -5.39 -21.94 -35.73
N GLU A 654 -6.70 -21.82 -35.51
CA GLU A 654 -7.41 -20.54 -35.54
C GLU A 654 -7.48 -19.88 -34.16
N LEU A 655 -7.66 -20.67 -33.09
CA LEU A 655 -7.75 -20.19 -31.71
C LEU A 655 -6.38 -19.67 -31.18
N ASP A 656 -5.30 -20.39 -31.44
CA ASP A 656 -3.94 -20.00 -31.03
C ASP A 656 -3.41 -18.80 -31.81
N ARG A 657 -3.89 -18.58 -33.04
CA ARG A 657 -3.50 -17.42 -33.87
C ARG A 657 -3.87 -16.08 -33.25
N GLU A 658 -4.87 -16.06 -32.36
CA GLU A 658 -5.29 -14.85 -31.63
C GLU A 658 -4.89 -14.88 -30.14
N LYS A 659 -4.84 -16.03 -29.45
CA LYS A 659 -4.22 -16.14 -28.10
C LYS A 659 -2.82 -15.55 -28.06
N ASN A 660 -1.98 -15.89 -29.06
CA ASN A 660 -0.59 -15.40 -29.15
C ASN A 660 -0.47 -13.86 -29.27
N GLN A 661 -1.54 -13.13 -29.60
CA GLN A 661 -1.52 -11.68 -29.74
C GLN A 661 -1.89 -10.93 -28.45
N TYR A 662 -2.50 -11.60 -27.46
CA TYR A 662 -2.93 -10.97 -26.20
C TYR A 662 -2.33 -11.59 -24.93
N GLU A 663 -1.83 -12.82 -24.96
CA GLU A 663 -1.17 -13.45 -23.78
C GLU A 663 0.37 -13.42 -23.82
N THR A 664 0.99 -12.74 -24.79
CA THR A 664 2.46 -12.69 -24.96
C THR A 664 3.23 -11.84 -23.92
N GLY A 665 2.64 -11.65 -22.73
CA GLY A 665 3.35 -11.28 -21.50
C GLY A 665 4.24 -12.41 -21.00
N ARG A 666 5.41 -12.58 -21.62
CA ARG A 666 6.43 -13.64 -21.39
C ARG A 666 6.40 -14.26 -19.99
N GLN A 667 5.84 -15.46 -19.87
CA GLN A 667 6.15 -16.34 -18.74
C GLN A 667 7.61 -16.79 -18.87
N SER A 668 8.35 -16.72 -17.76
CA SER A 668 9.75 -17.10 -17.73
C SER A 668 9.89 -18.56 -17.30
N ALA A 669 10.92 -19.26 -17.79
CA ALA A 669 11.15 -20.68 -17.46
C ALA A 669 11.43 -20.93 -15.95
N SER A 670 11.67 -19.86 -15.18
CA SER A 670 11.63 -19.84 -13.72
C SER A 670 10.28 -20.25 -13.13
N ASP A 671 9.19 -19.81 -13.75
CA ASP A 671 7.86 -19.75 -13.13
C ASP A 671 7.21 -21.14 -13.11
N SER A 672 7.45 -21.94 -14.16
CA SER A 672 7.09 -23.36 -14.22
C SER A 672 7.86 -24.16 -13.17
N ARG A 673 9.19 -23.96 -13.09
CA ARG A 673 10.07 -24.68 -12.16
C ARG A 673 9.74 -24.42 -10.70
N ALA A 674 9.30 -23.21 -10.34
CA ALA A 674 8.82 -22.90 -8.99
C ALA A 674 7.55 -23.71 -8.65
N LYS A 675 6.54 -23.69 -9.53
CA LYS A 675 5.28 -24.44 -9.36
C LYS A 675 5.50 -25.95 -9.24
N GLU A 676 6.45 -26.50 -10.01
CA GLU A 676 6.81 -27.92 -9.95
C GLU A 676 7.47 -28.32 -8.61
N ILE A 677 8.25 -27.42 -7.99
CA ILE A 677 8.83 -27.62 -6.66
C ILE A 677 7.75 -27.52 -5.56
N ASP A 678 6.83 -26.55 -5.67
CA ASP A 678 5.68 -26.43 -4.75
C ASP A 678 4.78 -27.67 -4.79
N ALA A 679 4.47 -28.18 -5.99
CA ALA A 679 3.70 -29.41 -6.16
C ALA A 679 4.41 -30.64 -5.56
N ALA A 680 5.74 -30.72 -5.70
CA ALA A 680 6.54 -31.78 -5.08
C ALA A 680 6.53 -31.69 -3.54
N LEU A 681 6.60 -30.48 -2.97
CA LEU A 681 6.51 -30.23 -1.52
C LEU A 681 5.14 -30.59 -0.94
N GLN A 682 4.05 -30.28 -1.66
CA GLN A 682 2.69 -30.66 -1.25
C GLN A 682 2.52 -32.19 -1.26
N LYS A 683 2.93 -32.88 -2.34
CA LYS A 683 2.93 -34.35 -2.40
C LYS A 683 3.79 -34.97 -1.29
N LEU A 684 4.98 -34.43 -1.02
CA LEU A 684 5.85 -34.88 0.09
C LEU A 684 5.19 -34.74 1.46
N GLN A 685 4.52 -33.62 1.72
CA GLN A 685 3.79 -33.39 2.97
C GLN A 685 2.64 -34.39 3.15
N GLU A 686 1.89 -34.66 2.08
CA GLU A 686 0.79 -35.62 2.12
C GLU A 686 1.29 -37.05 2.34
N LEU A 687 2.34 -37.48 1.63
CA LEU A 687 2.96 -38.80 1.81
C LEU A 687 3.53 -38.98 3.21
N ALA A 688 4.27 -38.00 3.73
CA ALA A 688 4.81 -38.05 5.09
C ALA A 688 3.68 -38.18 6.14
N ARG A 689 2.59 -37.42 5.96
CA ARG A 689 1.41 -37.49 6.84
C ARG A 689 0.72 -38.85 6.77
N ARG A 690 0.37 -39.34 5.58
CA ARG A 690 -0.28 -40.65 5.38
C ARG A 690 0.56 -41.78 5.99
N GLN A 691 1.89 -41.73 5.80
CA GLN A 691 2.83 -42.70 6.36
C GLN A 691 2.92 -42.63 7.90
N GLN A 692 2.84 -41.42 8.47
CA GLN A 692 2.82 -41.22 9.92
C GLN A 692 1.50 -41.68 10.56
N GLU A 693 0.36 -41.49 9.89
CA GLU A 693 -0.96 -41.98 10.32
C GLU A 693 -1.02 -43.52 10.26
N LEU A 694 -0.49 -44.14 9.19
CA LEU A 694 -0.33 -45.61 9.08
C LEU A 694 0.56 -46.20 10.18
N ALA A 695 1.64 -45.50 10.59
CA ALA A 695 2.53 -45.94 11.65
C ALA A 695 1.91 -45.90 13.07
N GLN A 696 0.76 -45.24 13.26
CA GLN A 696 0.08 -45.09 14.56
C GLN A 696 -1.08 -46.06 14.79
N GLN A 697 -1.63 -46.70 13.74
CA GLN A 697 -2.73 -47.66 13.90
C GLN A 697 -2.30 -48.92 14.69
N LYS A 698 -3.11 -49.31 15.69
CA LYS A 698 -2.84 -50.46 16.56
C LYS A 698 -3.60 -51.74 16.19
N ASP A 699 -4.67 -51.65 15.41
CA ASP A 699 -5.57 -52.79 15.16
C ASP A 699 -5.00 -53.85 14.21
N GLN A 700 -4.89 -55.07 14.70
CA GLN A 700 -4.34 -56.21 13.96
C GLN A 700 -5.33 -56.86 12.97
N GLN A 701 -6.62 -56.50 13.02
CA GLN A 701 -7.67 -57.25 12.30
C GLN A 701 -7.82 -56.93 10.80
N GLN A 702 -7.16 -55.89 10.26
CA GLN A 702 -7.23 -55.55 8.82
C GLN A 702 -5.86 -55.49 8.11
N ALA A 703 -4.94 -56.37 8.53
CA ALA A 703 -3.61 -56.51 7.93
C ALA A 703 -3.59 -56.89 6.42
N PHE A 704 -4.76 -57.16 5.80
CA PHE A 704 -4.88 -57.29 4.35
C PHE A 704 -4.92 -55.88 3.69
N ARG A 705 -5.85 -54.98 4.10
CA ARG A 705 -5.93 -53.58 3.62
C ARG A 705 -4.63 -52.77 3.76
N GLN A 706 -4.05 -52.74 4.96
CA GLN A 706 -2.92 -51.86 5.31
C GLN A 706 -1.70 -52.02 4.38
N ARG A 707 -1.56 -53.17 3.70
CA ARG A 707 -0.46 -53.42 2.75
C ARG A 707 -0.76 -53.03 1.31
N TRP A 708 -2.04 -52.94 0.92
CA TRP A 708 -2.42 -52.24 -0.32
C TRP A 708 -2.28 -50.72 -0.16
N GLU A 709 -2.64 -50.19 1.01
CA GLU A 709 -2.44 -48.78 1.35
C GLU A 709 -0.93 -48.41 1.39
N GLN A 710 -0.07 -49.29 1.92
CA GLN A 710 1.38 -49.13 1.84
C GLN A 710 1.93 -49.24 0.41
N GLU A 711 1.47 -50.20 -0.41
CA GLU A 711 1.97 -50.32 -1.78
C GLU A 711 1.57 -49.12 -2.65
N MET A 712 0.36 -48.59 -2.45
CA MET A 712 -0.09 -47.34 -3.08
C MET A 712 0.79 -46.16 -2.66
N LEU A 713 1.05 -45.98 -1.36
CA LEU A 713 1.91 -44.91 -0.86
C LEU A 713 3.36 -45.03 -1.39
N ARG A 714 3.89 -46.26 -1.50
CA ARG A 714 5.20 -46.52 -2.13
C ARG A 714 5.20 -46.13 -3.61
N ARG A 715 4.15 -46.47 -4.36
CA ARG A 715 4.00 -46.10 -5.79
C ARG A 715 3.92 -44.58 -5.98
N GLU A 716 3.12 -43.89 -5.17
CA GLU A 716 3.02 -42.42 -5.17
C GLU A 716 4.39 -41.77 -4.86
N ALA A 717 5.16 -42.32 -3.91
CA ALA A 717 6.51 -41.86 -3.59
C ALA A 717 7.54 -42.16 -4.69
N GLU A 718 7.47 -43.33 -5.33
CA GLU A 718 8.30 -43.67 -6.50
C GLU A 718 7.99 -42.78 -7.72
N GLU A 719 6.73 -42.42 -7.94
CA GLU A 719 6.32 -41.46 -8.98
C GLU A 719 6.86 -40.06 -8.69
N LEU A 720 6.71 -39.58 -7.45
CA LEU A 720 7.27 -38.30 -6.99
C LEU A 720 8.81 -38.27 -7.12
N LYS A 721 9.50 -39.39 -6.87
CA LYS A 721 10.93 -39.53 -7.14
C LYS A 721 11.25 -39.25 -8.61
N ARG A 722 10.52 -39.89 -9.53
CA ARG A 722 10.72 -39.72 -10.99
C ARG A 722 10.45 -38.29 -11.42
N GLN A 723 9.42 -37.64 -10.86
CA GLN A 723 9.12 -36.23 -11.12
C GLN A 723 10.29 -35.31 -10.70
N MET A 724 10.89 -35.55 -9.53
CA MET A 724 12.08 -34.81 -9.07
C MET A 724 13.36 -35.14 -9.88
N GLU A 725 13.54 -36.39 -10.32
CA GLU A 725 14.66 -36.76 -11.21
C GLU A 725 14.50 -36.15 -12.62
N GLN A 726 13.27 -35.98 -13.12
CA GLN A 726 13.00 -35.26 -14.38
C GLN A 726 13.31 -33.76 -14.25
N LEU A 727 12.86 -33.12 -13.16
CA LEU A 727 13.24 -31.75 -12.76
C LEU A 727 14.77 -31.56 -12.75
N GLN A 728 15.51 -32.54 -12.24
CA GLN A 728 16.97 -32.52 -12.23
C GLN A 728 17.55 -32.63 -13.67
N ARG A 729 17.06 -33.56 -14.49
CA ARG A 729 17.56 -33.78 -15.87
C ARG A 729 17.24 -32.64 -16.83
N GLY A 730 16.06 -32.02 -16.72
CA GLY A 730 15.67 -30.87 -17.57
C GLY A 730 16.61 -29.68 -17.42
N SER A 731 17.22 -29.50 -16.25
CA SER A 731 18.24 -28.46 -16.03
C SER A 731 19.57 -28.70 -16.77
N GLN A 732 19.81 -29.92 -17.29
CA GLN A 732 21.07 -30.30 -17.93
C GLN A 732 21.01 -30.24 -19.47
N SER A 733 19.83 -30.39 -20.09
CA SER A 733 19.67 -30.32 -21.54
C SER A 733 19.70 -28.89 -22.08
N GLN A 734 19.24 -27.91 -21.30
CA GLN A 734 19.02 -26.53 -21.75
C GLN A 734 20.31 -25.68 -21.90
N GLN A 735 21.46 -26.18 -21.45
CA GLN A 735 22.74 -25.47 -21.58
C GLN A 735 23.36 -25.58 -22.99
N SER A 736 22.85 -26.48 -23.85
CA SER A 736 23.38 -26.74 -25.20
C SER A 736 23.08 -25.64 -26.22
N ASP A 737 21.98 -24.90 -26.02
CA ASP A 737 21.33 -24.10 -27.09
C ASP A 737 21.64 -22.58 -26.97
N SER A 738 22.22 -22.16 -25.85
CA SER A 738 22.47 -20.74 -25.53
C SER A 738 23.73 -20.13 -26.16
N GLN A 739 24.40 -20.82 -27.08
CA GLN A 739 25.71 -20.41 -27.64
C GLN A 739 25.69 -20.11 -29.16
N GLN A 740 24.51 -19.97 -29.78
CA GLN A 740 24.40 -19.69 -31.23
C GLN A 740 23.70 -18.35 -31.57
N GLY A 741 23.35 -17.53 -30.56
CA GLY A 741 22.42 -16.40 -30.70
C GLY A 741 22.99 -14.98 -30.60
N GLN A 742 24.32 -14.73 -30.70
CA GLN A 742 24.85 -13.39 -30.42
C GLN A 742 26.12 -12.95 -31.20
N GLN A 743 26.07 -12.90 -32.55
CA GLN A 743 27.10 -12.17 -33.31
C GLN A 743 26.60 -11.65 -34.68
N SER A 744 25.98 -10.45 -34.72
CA SER A 744 25.44 -9.89 -35.98
C SER A 744 25.40 -8.35 -36.09
N SER A 745 26.24 -7.59 -35.38
CA SER A 745 26.28 -6.12 -35.55
C SER A 745 27.57 -5.37 -35.16
N SER A 746 28.73 -5.63 -35.81
CA SER A 746 29.84 -4.63 -35.89
C SER A 746 30.96 -4.99 -36.88
N GLN A 747 31.34 -4.02 -37.73
CA GLN A 747 32.65 -3.81 -38.38
C GLN A 747 33.41 -4.97 -39.05
N GLN A 748 33.17 -5.13 -40.37
CA GLN A 748 34.08 -4.65 -41.43
C GLN A 748 35.62 -4.61 -41.17
N GLN A 749 36.36 -5.33 -42.04
CA GLN A 749 37.74 -5.11 -42.53
C GLN A 749 38.94 -5.86 -41.87
N ALA A 750 39.87 -6.28 -42.75
CA ALA A 750 41.28 -6.72 -42.50
C ALA A 750 41.59 -8.10 -41.88
N ASN A 751 41.62 -9.14 -42.72
CA ASN A 751 42.77 -10.02 -43.00
C ASN A 751 43.91 -10.13 -41.94
N GLY A 752 44.15 -11.31 -41.33
CA GLY A 752 45.23 -11.49 -40.34
C GLY A 752 45.53 -12.91 -39.78
N GLN A 753 46.05 -13.80 -40.62
CA GLN A 753 47.06 -14.86 -40.32
C GLN A 753 47.06 -15.65 -38.97
N GLN A 754 46.59 -16.91 -39.06
CA GLN A 754 47.19 -18.16 -38.53
C GLN A 754 48.48 -18.09 -37.65
N SER A 755 48.45 -18.66 -36.43
CA SER A 755 49.42 -19.70 -35.94
C SER A 755 49.18 -20.11 -34.47
N SER A 756 49.89 -21.15 -34.02
CA SER A 756 49.74 -21.87 -32.74
C SER A 756 50.81 -21.56 -31.69
N SER A 757 50.52 -21.70 -30.39
CA SER A 757 51.41 -22.37 -29.41
C SER A 757 50.78 -22.50 -28.01
N SER A 758 51.42 -23.29 -27.14
CA SER A 758 50.98 -23.66 -25.79
C SER A 758 51.50 -22.71 -24.69
N GLY A 759 50.76 -22.58 -23.59
CA GLY A 759 51.15 -21.75 -22.43
C GLY A 759 50.50 -22.21 -21.11
N GLN A 760 51.29 -22.23 -20.04
CA GLN A 760 50.98 -22.76 -18.71
C GLN A 760 50.03 -21.84 -17.90
N PRO A 761 49.17 -22.36 -16.98
CA PRO A 761 48.16 -21.53 -16.30
C PRO A 761 48.75 -20.53 -15.29
N GLY A 762 48.43 -19.25 -15.46
CA GLY A 762 48.67 -18.19 -14.47
C GLY A 762 47.49 -18.02 -13.52
N GLN A 763 47.76 -17.98 -12.22
CA GLN A 763 46.74 -17.81 -11.17
C GLN A 763 46.51 -16.31 -10.89
N GLN A 764 45.30 -15.81 -11.16
CA GLN A 764 44.87 -14.50 -10.67
C GLN A 764 43.38 -14.51 -10.30
N SER A 765 43.05 -13.95 -9.14
CA SER A 765 41.73 -13.93 -8.54
C SER A 765 40.82 -12.87 -9.19
N GLY A 766 39.72 -13.31 -9.84
CA GLY A 766 38.62 -12.43 -10.25
C GLY A 766 37.32 -12.83 -9.55
N GLN A 767 36.71 -11.91 -8.81
CA GLN A 767 35.49 -12.18 -8.04
C GLN A 767 34.24 -11.95 -8.91
N GLY A 768 33.61 -13.03 -9.38
CA GLY A 768 32.36 -12.96 -10.14
C GLY A 768 31.93 -14.31 -10.73
N SER A 769 31.02 -15.02 -10.07
CA SER A 769 30.44 -16.28 -10.57
C SER A 769 29.11 -16.61 -9.88
N THR A 770 28.05 -15.89 -10.23
CA THR A 770 26.67 -16.26 -9.89
C THR A 770 26.07 -17.01 -11.08
N GLY A 771 26.47 -18.28 -11.29
CA GLY A 771 26.19 -18.97 -12.55
C GLY A 771 26.32 -20.50 -12.58
N SER A 772 26.39 -21.17 -11.42
CA SER A 772 26.50 -22.64 -11.38
C SER A 772 26.18 -23.24 -10.02
N ILE A 773 24.89 -23.53 -9.76
CA ILE A 773 24.51 -24.50 -8.71
C ILE A 773 23.43 -25.44 -9.26
N ALA A 774 23.85 -26.63 -9.71
CA ALA A 774 22.96 -27.79 -9.72
C ALA A 774 22.71 -28.16 -8.25
N SER A 775 21.59 -27.70 -7.68
CA SER A 775 21.33 -27.61 -6.24
C SER A 775 21.63 -28.91 -5.48
N PRO A 776 22.73 -28.99 -4.69
CA PRO A 776 23.09 -30.21 -3.97
C PRO A 776 22.15 -30.49 -2.79
N GLN A 777 21.22 -29.57 -2.46
CA GLN A 777 20.05 -29.87 -1.63
C GLN A 777 19.02 -30.74 -2.35
N LEU A 778 18.68 -30.45 -3.62
CA LEU A 778 17.71 -31.26 -4.39
C LEU A 778 18.16 -32.71 -4.47
N GLN A 779 19.44 -32.93 -4.75
CA GLN A 779 20.01 -34.26 -4.84
C GLN A 779 19.99 -35.00 -3.49
N ARG A 780 20.21 -34.28 -2.37
CA ARG A 780 20.02 -34.83 -1.01
C ARG A 780 18.55 -35.10 -0.66
N ALA A 781 17.61 -34.30 -1.16
CA ALA A 781 16.17 -34.55 -0.96
C ALA A 781 15.71 -35.80 -1.73
N ILE A 782 16.15 -35.97 -2.98
CA ILE A 782 15.93 -37.18 -3.78
C ILE A 782 16.56 -38.40 -3.10
N GLU A 783 17.77 -38.27 -2.54
CA GLU A 783 18.43 -39.35 -1.78
C GLU A 783 17.67 -39.73 -0.50
N ARG A 784 17.15 -38.76 0.26
CA ARG A 784 16.34 -39.02 1.46
C ARG A 784 15.00 -39.68 1.13
N LEU A 785 14.32 -39.23 0.07
CA LEU A 785 13.12 -39.90 -0.42
C LEU A 785 13.43 -41.30 -0.98
N GLN A 786 14.58 -41.51 -1.63
CA GLN A 786 15.00 -42.85 -2.05
C GLN A 786 15.14 -43.80 -0.85
N ARG A 787 15.88 -43.38 0.18
CA ARG A 787 16.04 -44.18 1.42
C ARG A 787 14.69 -44.44 2.09
N ALA A 788 13.75 -43.48 2.05
CA ALA A 788 12.39 -43.70 2.52
C ALA A 788 11.63 -44.76 1.70
N THR A 789 11.69 -44.72 0.35
CA THR A 789 11.09 -45.76 -0.51
C THR A 789 11.71 -47.14 -0.29
N GLU A 790 13.01 -47.20 0.01
CA GLU A 790 13.71 -48.44 0.36
C GLU A 790 13.29 -48.95 1.76
N ASP A 791 13.13 -48.10 2.76
CA ASP A 791 12.61 -48.49 4.08
C ASP A 791 11.12 -48.89 4.06
N MET A 792 10.30 -48.30 3.17
CA MET A 792 8.93 -48.77 2.90
C MET A 792 8.95 -50.17 2.27
N ARG A 793 9.75 -50.38 1.23
CA ARG A 793 9.93 -51.71 0.61
C ARG A 793 10.45 -52.75 1.61
N ASN A 794 11.31 -52.35 2.54
CA ASN A 794 11.78 -53.19 3.64
C ASN A 794 10.70 -53.46 4.70
N ALA A 795 9.63 -52.65 4.80
CA ALA A 795 8.44 -52.98 5.58
C ALA A 795 7.53 -54.01 4.86
N GLU A 796 7.68 -54.20 3.54
CA GLU A 796 6.81 -55.03 2.69
C GLU A 796 7.46 -56.35 2.24
N ASN A 797 8.76 -56.58 2.45
CA ASN A 797 9.46 -57.77 1.93
C ASN A 797 8.80 -59.10 2.38
N PRO A 798 8.37 -60.03 1.51
CA PRO A 798 7.47 -61.15 1.90
C PRO A 798 7.98 -62.26 2.85
N GLN A 799 9.03 -62.07 3.66
CA GLN A 799 9.81 -63.20 4.21
C GLN A 799 10.14 -63.17 5.72
N ASN A 800 9.84 -62.12 6.48
CA ASN A 800 10.26 -62.03 7.89
C ASN A 800 9.10 -61.71 8.86
N GLN A 801 9.23 -62.23 10.08
CA GLN A 801 8.12 -62.52 10.99
C GLN A 801 8.09 -61.58 12.22
N ASN A 802 9.07 -60.69 12.36
CA ASN A 802 9.28 -59.86 13.55
C ASN A 802 8.67 -58.46 13.34
N SER A 803 7.37 -58.35 13.66
CA SER A 803 6.54 -57.14 13.44
C SER A 803 7.13 -55.82 13.98
N GLU A 804 8.01 -55.88 14.98
CA GLU A 804 8.72 -54.71 15.52
C GLU A 804 9.69 -54.07 14.50
N GLN A 805 10.43 -54.87 13.73
CA GLN A 805 11.42 -54.34 12.79
C GLN A 805 10.78 -53.74 11.53
N ALA A 806 9.57 -54.20 11.16
CA ALA A 806 8.75 -53.57 10.12
C ALA A 806 8.20 -52.21 10.58
N ARG A 807 7.76 -52.08 11.85
CA ARG A 807 7.41 -50.77 12.45
C ARG A 807 8.62 -49.83 12.49
N ALA A 808 9.80 -50.36 12.81
CA ALA A 808 11.04 -49.59 12.82
C ALA A 808 11.54 -49.15 11.41
N SER A 809 11.09 -49.78 10.32
CA SER A 809 11.31 -49.24 8.96
C SER A 809 10.20 -48.29 8.53
N GLN A 810 8.93 -48.53 8.90
CA GLN A 810 7.83 -47.57 8.67
C GLN A 810 8.10 -46.20 9.29
N GLN A 811 8.63 -46.15 10.52
CA GLN A 811 9.03 -44.90 11.20
C GLN A 811 10.21 -44.21 10.51
N ARG A 812 11.23 -44.95 10.06
CA ARG A 812 12.37 -44.38 9.31
C ARG A 812 11.97 -43.89 7.92
N ALA A 813 11.00 -44.53 7.27
CA ALA A 813 10.39 -44.02 6.04
C ALA A 813 9.62 -42.71 6.26
N ALA A 814 8.80 -42.61 7.32
CA ALA A 814 8.14 -41.36 7.69
C ALA A 814 9.16 -40.22 7.92
N GLN A 815 10.23 -40.53 8.66
CA GLN A 815 11.32 -39.59 8.89
C GLN A 815 12.05 -39.20 7.59
N GLY A 816 12.35 -40.14 6.69
CA GLY A 816 13.03 -39.84 5.43
C GLY A 816 12.20 -39.00 4.44
N LEU A 817 10.87 -39.17 4.42
CA LEU A 817 9.95 -38.28 3.69
C LEU A 817 9.93 -36.88 4.29
N GLN A 818 9.84 -36.77 5.62
CA GLN A 818 9.88 -35.49 6.33
C GLN A 818 11.22 -34.77 6.16
N GLU A 819 12.35 -35.47 6.25
CA GLU A 819 13.69 -34.92 5.98
C GLU A 819 13.83 -34.45 4.51
N SER A 820 13.25 -35.16 3.54
CA SER A 820 13.22 -34.75 2.13
C SER A 820 12.44 -33.43 1.96
N LYS A 821 11.26 -33.34 2.58
CA LYS A 821 10.42 -32.13 2.65
C LYS A 821 11.18 -30.95 3.27
N ASP A 822 11.86 -31.16 4.38
CA ASP A 822 12.57 -30.09 5.11
C ASP A 822 13.81 -29.57 4.35
N ILE A 823 14.47 -30.44 3.57
CA ILE A 823 15.55 -30.03 2.65
C ILE A 823 15.00 -29.17 1.49
N LEU A 824 13.83 -29.52 0.95
CA LEU A 824 13.19 -28.78 -0.16
C LEU A 824 12.59 -27.45 0.30
N SER A 825 11.92 -27.40 1.45
CA SER A 825 11.39 -26.17 2.02
C SER A 825 12.51 -25.22 2.46
N GLY A 826 13.65 -25.74 2.96
CA GLY A 826 14.86 -24.97 3.20
C GLY A 826 15.45 -24.33 1.92
N MET A 827 15.36 -25.02 0.77
CA MET A 827 15.76 -24.47 -0.53
C MET A 827 14.80 -23.37 -1.01
N GLN A 828 13.49 -23.55 -0.82
CA GLN A 828 12.48 -22.54 -1.10
C GLN A 828 12.71 -21.26 -0.28
N HIS A 829 13.01 -21.39 1.02
CA HIS A 829 13.34 -20.25 1.89
C HIS A 829 14.62 -19.53 1.44
N GLN A 830 15.65 -20.25 1.00
CA GLN A 830 16.89 -19.64 0.47
C GLN A 830 16.68 -18.90 -0.86
N ASN A 831 15.85 -19.44 -1.75
CA ASN A 831 15.48 -18.76 -2.99
C ASN A 831 14.64 -17.50 -2.69
N ALA A 832 13.68 -17.60 -1.77
CA ALA A 832 12.85 -16.47 -1.35
C ALA A 832 13.65 -15.37 -0.62
N SER A 833 14.64 -15.71 0.22
CA SER A 833 15.53 -14.71 0.82
C SER A 833 16.40 -14.02 -0.23
N ALA A 834 16.90 -14.74 -1.25
CA ALA A 834 17.66 -14.13 -2.33
C ALA A 834 16.81 -13.18 -3.19
N ALA A 835 15.56 -13.53 -3.45
CA ALA A 835 14.58 -12.67 -4.11
C ALA A 835 14.25 -11.42 -3.27
N LEU A 836 14.11 -11.57 -1.94
CA LEU A 836 13.86 -10.46 -1.03
C LEU A 836 15.05 -9.51 -0.88
N ASP A 837 16.28 -10.03 -0.84
CA ASP A 837 17.49 -9.20 -0.85
C ASP A 837 17.59 -8.37 -2.16
N ASP A 838 17.19 -8.93 -3.30
CA ASP A 838 17.12 -8.22 -4.58
C ASP A 838 16.00 -7.16 -4.59
N LEU A 839 14.77 -7.53 -4.19
CA LEU A 839 13.65 -6.60 -4.01
C LEU A 839 14.01 -5.41 -3.11
N ALA A 840 14.62 -5.66 -1.94
CA ALA A 840 15.03 -4.62 -0.99
C ALA A 840 16.05 -3.65 -1.58
N ARG A 841 17.01 -4.15 -2.38
CA ARG A 841 18.00 -3.32 -3.08
C ARG A 841 17.37 -2.51 -4.21
N ARG A 842 16.49 -3.10 -5.03
CA ARG A 842 15.78 -2.41 -6.12
C ARG A 842 14.85 -1.33 -5.58
N ALA A 843 14.09 -1.61 -4.51
CA ALA A 843 13.20 -0.64 -3.88
C ALA A 843 13.96 0.55 -3.25
N ASN A 844 15.05 0.30 -2.52
CA ASN A 844 15.92 1.38 -2.02
C ASN A 844 16.52 2.21 -3.17
N GLN A 845 16.94 1.56 -4.26
CA GLN A 845 17.46 2.28 -5.43
C GLN A 845 16.39 3.16 -6.07
N LEU A 846 15.17 2.66 -6.24
CA LEU A 846 14.04 3.40 -6.80
C LEU A 846 13.61 4.57 -5.90
N ALA A 847 13.52 4.36 -4.59
CA ALA A 847 13.21 5.42 -3.62
C ALA A 847 14.30 6.52 -3.60
N GLY A 848 15.57 6.13 -3.74
CA GLY A 848 16.69 7.06 -3.94
C GLY A 848 16.57 7.86 -5.25
N GLN A 849 16.34 7.18 -6.38
CA GLN A 849 16.14 7.83 -7.69
C GLN A 849 14.96 8.80 -7.66
N GLN A 850 13.85 8.44 -7.02
CA GLN A 850 12.68 9.30 -6.82
C GLN A 850 13.02 10.54 -5.96
N THR A 851 13.80 10.37 -4.90
CA THR A 851 14.21 11.48 -4.02
C THR A 851 15.13 12.46 -4.76
N ASP A 852 16.09 11.96 -5.53
CA ASP A 852 16.94 12.78 -6.40
C ASP A 852 16.15 13.47 -7.52
N PHE A 853 15.17 12.78 -8.10
CA PHE A 853 14.25 13.34 -9.10
C PHE A 853 13.44 14.50 -8.53
N GLN A 854 12.85 14.34 -7.34
CA GLN A 854 12.11 15.41 -6.66
C GLN A 854 13.01 16.63 -6.38
N ASN A 855 14.27 16.41 -6.01
CA ASN A 855 15.25 17.48 -5.83
C ASN A 855 15.61 18.21 -7.14
N ARG A 856 15.80 17.48 -8.25
CA ARG A 856 16.02 18.08 -9.58
C ARG A 856 14.80 18.82 -10.11
N LEU A 857 13.60 18.28 -9.90
CA LEU A 857 12.34 18.93 -10.26
C LEU A 857 12.15 20.24 -9.48
N ARG A 858 12.43 20.25 -8.17
CA ARG A 858 12.46 21.46 -7.35
C ARG A 858 13.46 22.50 -7.87
N GLN A 859 14.66 22.09 -8.26
CA GLN A 859 15.65 22.99 -8.87
C GLN A 859 15.17 23.56 -10.22
N MET A 860 14.49 22.77 -11.06
CA MET A 860 13.89 23.29 -12.30
C MET A 860 12.76 24.29 -12.02
N VAL A 861 11.85 23.99 -11.11
CA VAL A 861 10.69 24.85 -10.78
C VAL A 861 11.13 26.18 -10.11
N THR A 862 12.23 26.18 -9.37
CA THR A 862 12.83 27.39 -8.78
C THR A 862 13.86 28.08 -9.69
N GLY A 863 14.22 27.47 -10.83
CA GLY A 863 15.29 27.92 -11.72
C GLY A 863 14.81 28.89 -12.80
N ASN A 864 15.11 30.18 -12.64
CA ASN A 864 14.58 31.23 -13.50
C ASN A 864 15.32 31.39 -14.86
N GLN A 865 15.28 30.35 -15.71
CA GLN A 865 15.85 30.36 -17.07
C GLN A 865 14.86 29.88 -18.16
N PRO A 866 14.19 30.79 -18.89
CA PRO A 866 13.31 30.43 -20.00
C PRO A 866 14.12 30.15 -21.28
N GLY A 867 14.28 28.86 -21.65
CA GLY A 867 14.87 28.50 -22.95
C GLY A 867 15.26 27.03 -23.12
N GLN A 868 15.95 26.44 -22.16
CA GLN A 868 16.38 25.03 -22.22
C GLN A 868 15.31 24.03 -21.73
N THR A 869 14.23 24.56 -21.13
CA THR A 869 13.28 23.84 -20.28
C THR A 869 12.62 22.64 -20.94
N ARG A 870 12.28 22.71 -22.25
CA ARG A 870 11.47 21.67 -22.91
C ARG A 870 12.21 20.35 -23.10
N GLN A 871 13.42 20.36 -23.70
CA GLN A 871 14.22 19.14 -23.86
C GLN A 871 14.62 18.51 -22.52
N GLN A 872 14.76 19.33 -21.47
CA GLN A 872 15.07 18.85 -20.12
C GLN A 872 13.83 18.22 -19.45
N ALA A 873 12.65 18.83 -19.64
CA ALA A 873 11.38 18.25 -19.21
C ALA A 873 11.04 16.95 -19.96
N ASP A 874 11.31 16.87 -21.27
CA ASP A 874 11.12 15.64 -22.06
C ASP A 874 11.95 14.47 -21.50
N ARG A 875 13.21 14.74 -21.10
CA ARG A 875 14.09 13.77 -20.43
C ARG A 875 13.60 13.38 -19.04
N MET A 876 13.20 14.34 -18.21
CA MET A 876 12.65 14.03 -16.87
C MET A 876 11.34 13.24 -16.96
N GLY A 877 10.48 13.53 -17.93
CA GLY A 877 9.28 12.72 -18.19
C GLY A 877 9.61 11.29 -18.61
N ALA A 878 10.69 11.08 -19.38
CA ALA A 878 11.16 9.74 -19.75
C ALA A 878 11.81 8.99 -18.57
N GLU A 879 12.58 9.67 -17.74
CA GLU A 879 13.10 9.12 -16.48
C GLU A 879 11.97 8.72 -15.52
N LYS A 880 10.88 9.50 -15.48
CA LYS A 880 9.70 9.20 -14.67
C LYS A 880 8.91 7.99 -15.17
N ASP A 881 8.75 7.84 -16.50
CA ASP A 881 8.18 6.62 -17.09
C ASP A 881 9.04 5.38 -16.76
N GLN A 882 10.37 5.50 -16.83
CA GLN A 882 11.29 4.41 -16.46
C GLN A 882 11.19 4.02 -14.97
N MET A 883 10.98 4.98 -14.06
CA MET A 883 10.72 4.68 -12.65
C MET A 883 9.37 3.97 -12.43
N ALA A 884 8.34 4.28 -13.23
CA ALA A 884 7.06 3.57 -13.19
C ALA A 884 7.20 2.11 -13.65
N ASP A 885 8.00 1.85 -14.69
CA ASP A 885 8.25 0.49 -15.18
C ASP A 885 9.14 -0.32 -14.20
N GLN A 886 10.08 0.32 -13.50
CA GLN A 886 10.81 -0.30 -12.38
C GLN A 886 9.88 -0.67 -11.22
N LEU A 887 8.98 0.23 -10.83
CA LEU A 887 7.97 -0.03 -9.79
C LEU A 887 7.10 -1.23 -10.17
N LYS A 888 6.59 -1.28 -11.41
CA LYS A 888 5.78 -2.39 -11.94
C LYS A 888 6.50 -3.73 -11.84
N GLN A 889 7.81 -3.77 -12.12
CA GLN A 889 8.62 -4.97 -11.96
C GLN A 889 8.78 -5.36 -10.48
N ILE A 890 8.97 -4.40 -9.58
CA ILE A 890 9.03 -4.64 -8.13
C ILE A 890 7.68 -5.17 -7.60
N GLU A 891 6.55 -4.62 -8.03
CA GLU A 891 5.22 -5.12 -7.66
C GLU A 891 5.00 -6.57 -8.15
N LYS A 892 5.40 -6.89 -9.39
CA LYS A 892 5.32 -8.27 -9.90
C LYS A 892 6.20 -9.22 -9.09
N ASP A 893 7.49 -8.89 -8.96
CA ASP A 893 8.46 -9.73 -8.25
C ASP A 893 8.06 -9.91 -6.77
N MET A 894 7.42 -8.90 -6.16
CA MET A 894 6.83 -8.96 -4.82
C MET A 894 5.58 -9.85 -4.76
N ALA A 895 4.66 -9.77 -5.72
CA ALA A 895 3.48 -10.63 -5.78
C ALA A 895 3.87 -12.11 -5.91
N ASP A 896 4.86 -12.42 -6.75
CA ASP A 896 5.34 -13.77 -7.00
C ASP A 896 6.16 -14.32 -5.81
N THR A 897 6.93 -13.45 -5.13
CA THR A 897 7.60 -13.78 -3.85
C THR A 897 6.59 -14.01 -2.71
N ALA A 898 5.56 -13.17 -2.59
CA ALA A 898 4.51 -13.34 -1.59
C ALA A 898 3.67 -14.60 -1.82
N ARG A 899 3.46 -15.01 -3.08
CA ARG A 899 2.74 -16.24 -3.45
C ARG A 899 3.56 -17.49 -3.15
N SER A 900 4.86 -17.49 -3.48
CA SER A 900 5.77 -18.59 -3.13
C SER A 900 6.08 -18.70 -1.63
N LEU A 901 5.81 -17.65 -0.84
CA LEU A 901 5.82 -17.66 0.63
C LEU A 901 4.45 -17.88 1.29
N ALA A 902 3.39 -18.17 0.52
CA ALA A 902 2.04 -18.33 1.07
C ALA A 902 1.83 -19.65 1.86
N GLY A 903 2.78 -20.59 1.79
CA GLY A 903 2.77 -21.82 2.58
C GLY A 903 2.94 -21.56 4.07
N ALA A 904 1.96 -21.99 4.86
CA ALA A 904 1.98 -22.03 6.34
C ALA A 904 2.28 -20.68 7.05
N GLN A 905 1.32 -19.73 6.99
CA GLN A 905 1.21 -18.56 7.88
C GLN A 905 2.47 -17.69 8.04
N ASN A 906 3.35 -17.65 7.05
CA ASN A 906 4.61 -16.90 7.15
C ASN A 906 4.33 -15.37 7.21
N PRO A 907 4.74 -14.64 8.27
CA PRO A 907 4.48 -13.20 8.43
C PRO A 907 5.13 -12.34 7.33
N VAL A 908 6.20 -12.85 6.71
CA VAL A 908 6.84 -12.22 5.54
C VAL A 908 5.83 -12.12 4.39
N SER A 909 5.05 -13.18 4.15
CA SER A 909 4.03 -13.20 3.10
C SER A 909 2.88 -12.22 3.36
N SER A 910 2.61 -11.83 4.62
CA SER A 910 1.62 -10.80 4.93
C SER A 910 2.20 -9.40 4.70
N LYS A 911 3.43 -9.12 5.16
CA LYS A 911 4.08 -7.82 4.96
C LYS A 911 4.29 -7.46 3.48
N LEU A 912 4.62 -8.44 2.63
CA LEU A 912 4.70 -8.23 1.18
C LEU A 912 3.33 -7.96 0.55
N ARG A 913 2.25 -8.61 1.02
CA ARG A 913 0.88 -8.32 0.53
C ARG A 913 0.33 -7.00 1.03
N GLU A 914 0.74 -6.57 2.23
CA GLU A 914 0.42 -5.28 2.83
C GLU A 914 1.07 -4.15 2.02
N GLY A 915 2.39 -4.19 1.82
CA GLY A 915 3.11 -3.20 1.01
C GLY A 915 2.65 -3.14 -0.45
N LEU A 916 2.41 -4.29 -1.09
CA LEU A 916 1.83 -4.34 -2.44
C LEU A 916 0.41 -3.75 -2.49
N GLY A 917 -0.43 -4.08 -1.51
CA GLY A 917 -1.78 -3.52 -1.40
C GLY A 917 -1.76 -2.00 -1.22
N GLN A 918 -0.85 -1.47 -0.41
CA GLN A 918 -0.66 -0.03 -0.23
C GLN A 918 -0.18 0.65 -1.53
N ALA A 919 0.82 0.10 -2.22
CA ALA A 919 1.32 0.66 -3.48
C ALA A 919 0.25 0.72 -4.58
N GLN A 920 -0.58 -0.31 -4.67
CA GLN A 920 -1.70 -0.38 -5.62
C GLN A 920 -2.86 0.54 -5.21
N GLN A 921 -3.20 0.61 -3.92
CA GLN A 921 -4.22 1.53 -3.40
C GLN A 921 -3.83 3.01 -3.53
N GLN A 922 -2.53 3.33 -3.48
CA GLN A 922 -1.99 4.66 -3.75
C GLN A 922 -1.77 4.93 -5.27
N GLU A 923 -2.13 3.97 -6.13
CA GLU A 923 -2.01 4.01 -7.61
C GLU A 923 -0.63 4.51 -8.10
N LEU A 924 0.45 4.06 -7.46
CA LEU A 924 1.78 4.68 -7.63
C LEU A 924 2.30 4.62 -9.08
N GLU A 925 2.12 3.50 -9.82
CA GLU A 925 2.47 3.39 -11.25
C GLU A 925 1.74 4.45 -12.10
N MET A 926 0.44 4.66 -11.85
CA MET A 926 -0.41 5.60 -12.58
C MET A 926 -0.03 7.05 -12.27
N HIS A 927 0.11 7.38 -10.98
CA HIS A 927 0.57 8.69 -10.55
C HIS A 927 1.95 9.03 -11.12
N MET A 928 2.89 8.08 -11.18
CA MET A 928 4.19 8.31 -11.82
C MET A 928 4.05 8.69 -13.30
N ARG A 929 3.33 7.91 -14.11
CA ARG A 929 3.17 8.22 -15.55
C ARG A 929 2.39 9.53 -15.78
N GLN A 930 1.40 9.84 -14.94
CA GLN A 930 0.70 11.13 -14.98
C GLN A 930 1.66 12.31 -14.74
N LEU A 931 2.54 12.22 -13.73
CA LEU A 931 3.57 13.21 -13.45
C LEU A 931 4.57 13.34 -14.60
N GLY A 932 4.97 12.22 -15.21
CA GLY A 932 5.84 12.19 -16.40
C GLY A 932 5.23 12.97 -17.57
N GLN A 933 3.93 12.79 -17.84
CA GLN A 933 3.21 13.57 -18.85
C GLN A 933 3.07 15.05 -18.48
N TRP A 934 2.75 15.38 -17.23
CA TRP A 934 2.61 16.77 -16.77
C TRP A 934 3.92 17.55 -16.90
N ILE A 935 5.05 16.91 -16.60
CA ILE A 935 6.39 17.50 -16.79
C ILE A 935 6.63 17.79 -18.28
N ARG A 936 6.39 16.83 -19.19
CA ARG A 936 6.48 17.04 -20.65
C ARG A 936 5.58 18.17 -21.16
N GLN A 937 4.40 18.34 -20.57
CA GLN A 937 3.45 19.40 -20.90
C GLN A 937 3.80 20.78 -20.30
N GLY A 938 4.81 20.86 -19.41
CA GLY A 938 5.26 22.10 -18.77
C GLY A 938 4.63 22.40 -17.42
N TYR A 939 3.76 21.53 -16.88
CA TYR A 939 3.11 21.67 -15.58
C TYR A 939 4.02 21.25 -14.41
N GLY A 940 5.29 21.67 -14.45
CA GLY A 940 6.32 21.24 -13.50
C GLY A 940 6.05 21.64 -12.04
N MET A 941 5.38 22.78 -11.80
CA MET A 941 5.00 23.21 -10.46
C MET A 941 3.87 22.34 -9.87
N GLN A 942 2.88 21.98 -10.70
CA GLN A 942 1.79 21.10 -10.32
C GLN A 942 2.28 19.67 -10.06
N ALA A 943 3.25 19.20 -10.87
CA ALA A 943 3.94 17.94 -10.64
C ALA A 943 4.69 17.96 -9.30
N TRP A 944 5.51 18.99 -9.03
CA TRP A 944 6.32 19.11 -7.81
C TRP A 944 5.52 18.96 -6.50
N VAL A 945 4.29 19.50 -6.44
CA VAL A 945 3.43 19.35 -5.24
C VAL A 945 3.03 17.89 -5.02
N ARG A 946 2.57 17.20 -6.08
CA ARG A 946 2.14 15.79 -6.03
C ARG A 946 3.29 14.78 -5.97
N GLU A 947 4.49 15.20 -6.35
CA GLU A 947 5.72 14.41 -6.26
C GLU A 947 5.96 13.86 -4.85
N SER A 948 5.56 14.62 -3.83
CA SER A 948 5.66 14.25 -2.40
C SER A 948 4.90 12.97 -2.04
N THR A 949 3.70 12.76 -2.59
CA THR A 949 2.90 11.55 -2.37
C THR A 949 3.62 10.32 -2.91
N VAL A 950 4.21 10.42 -4.10
CA VAL A 950 4.94 9.30 -4.73
C VAL A 950 6.25 8.99 -4.00
N THR A 951 6.98 10.00 -3.54
CA THR A 951 8.17 9.79 -2.70
C THR A 951 7.82 9.09 -1.38
N ASN A 952 6.72 9.50 -0.73
CA ASN A 952 6.28 8.85 0.51
C ASN A 952 5.87 7.39 0.30
N GLY A 953 5.05 7.10 -0.73
CA GLY A 953 4.60 5.74 -1.04
C GLY A 953 5.75 4.79 -1.43
N LEU A 954 6.78 5.29 -2.14
CA LEU A 954 7.99 4.49 -2.41
C LEU A 954 8.85 4.24 -1.17
N ASN A 955 8.94 5.19 -0.24
CA ASN A 955 9.63 4.99 1.03
C ASN A 955 8.89 3.96 1.91
N GLU A 956 7.56 4.04 1.99
CA GLU A 956 6.70 3.08 2.68
C GLU A 956 6.80 1.68 2.05
N LEU A 957 6.82 1.58 0.72
CA LEU A 957 7.03 0.32 0.01
C LEU A 957 8.41 -0.29 0.30
N SER A 958 9.49 0.51 0.26
CA SER A 958 10.83 0.01 0.58
C SER A 958 10.95 -0.42 2.04
N GLN A 959 10.31 0.31 2.97
CA GLN A 959 10.27 -0.04 4.39
C GLN A 959 9.52 -1.37 4.63
N ASN A 960 8.35 -1.58 4.02
CA ASN A 960 7.62 -2.85 4.10
C ASN A 960 8.45 -4.04 3.57
N ILE A 961 9.28 -3.84 2.55
CA ILE A 961 10.20 -4.87 2.05
C ILE A 961 11.34 -5.13 3.06
N HIS A 962 11.86 -4.10 3.73
CA HIS A 962 12.88 -4.27 4.78
C HIS A 962 12.31 -4.97 6.01
N ASP A 963 11.07 -4.68 6.41
CA ASP A 963 10.39 -5.37 7.50
C ASP A 963 10.12 -6.84 7.14
N ALA A 964 9.78 -7.13 5.88
CA ALA A 964 9.68 -8.50 5.36
C ALA A 964 11.04 -9.22 5.34
N GLN A 965 12.12 -8.54 4.96
CA GLN A 965 13.50 -9.07 5.00
C GLN A 965 13.96 -9.35 6.45
N ALA A 966 13.67 -8.43 7.38
CA ALA A 966 13.94 -8.60 8.81
C ALA A 966 13.16 -9.77 9.42
N ALA A 967 11.89 -9.94 9.02
CA ALA A 967 11.07 -11.08 9.42
C ALA A 967 11.62 -12.41 8.87
N MET A 968 12.13 -12.47 7.63
CA MET A 968 12.83 -13.66 7.11
C MET A 968 14.08 -13.98 7.95
N ALA A 969 14.89 -12.97 8.28
CA ALA A 969 16.11 -13.15 9.05
C ALA A 969 15.83 -13.65 10.49
N GLN A 970 14.73 -13.21 11.11
CA GLN A 970 14.32 -13.65 12.44
C GLN A 970 13.73 -15.07 12.46
N ASN A 971 13.04 -15.50 11.39
CA ASN A 971 12.41 -16.82 11.31
C ASN A 971 13.42 -18.00 11.25
N GLY A 972 14.73 -17.70 11.19
CA GLY A 972 15.81 -18.69 11.29
C GLY A 972 16.16 -19.16 12.70
N GLN A 973 15.53 -18.61 13.76
CA GLN A 973 15.75 -19.06 15.14
C GLN A 973 14.41 -19.22 15.91
N PRO A 974 14.05 -20.44 16.35
CA PRO A 974 12.80 -20.65 17.08
C PRO A 974 12.87 -20.07 18.50
N GLY A 975 12.30 -18.87 18.66
CA GLY A 975 12.02 -18.26 19.97
C GLY A 975 12.91 -17.10 20.38
N LYS A 976 12.74 -15.93 19.73
CA LYS A 976 12.86 -14.61 20.39
C LYS A 976 12.28 -13.46 19.54
N GLY A 977 10.95 -13.38 19.47
CA GLY A 977 10.26 -12.13 19.16
C GLY A 977 10.05 -11.30 20.43
N PRO A 978 10.19 -9.96 20.40
CA PRO A 978 9.94 -9.13 21.58
C PRO A 978 8.43 -8.95 21.82
N GLY A 979 7.88 -9.60 22.87
CA GLY A 979 6.51 -9.37 23.36
C GLY A 979 5.59 -10.59 23.50
N ASP A 980 6.07 -11.82 23.21
CA ASP A 980 5.22 -13.03 23.20
C ASP A 980 5.12 -13.71 24.58
N ASP A 981 4.56 -13.02 25.58
CA ASP A 981 4.31 -13.59 26.92
C ASP A 981 3.37 -14.81 26.86
N LYS A 982 2.51 -14.90 25.84
CA LYS A 982 1.50 -15.96 25.70
C LYS A 982 2.17 -17.31 25.47
N GLY A 983 3.16 -17.36 24.59
CA GLY A 983 3.98 -18.55 24.38
C GLY A 983 4.83 -18.97 25.58
N GLU A 984 4.97 -18.14 26.62
CA GLU A 984 5.59 -18.53 27.90
C GLU A 984 4.53 -18.99 28.92
N LEU A 985 3.39 -18.29 29.03
CA LEU A 985 2.24 -18.67 29.88
C LEU A 985 1.76 -20.11 29.58
N GLU A 986 1.57 -20.44 28.30
CA GLU A 986 1.10 -21.78 27.87
C GLU A 986 2.10 -22.89 28.23
N LYS A 987 3.40 -22.63 28.09
CA LYS A 987 4.47 -23.58 28.47
C LYS A 987 4.53 -23.77 29.99
N ALA A 988 4.37 -22.69 30.77
CA ALA A 988 4.35 -22.74 32.22
C ALA A 988 3.17 -23.57 32.75
N LEU A 989 1.98 -23.35 32.20
CA LEU A 989 0.78 -24.11 32.55
C LEU A 989 0.95 -25.61 32.26
N ALA A 990 1.40 -25.97 31.05
CA ALA A 990 1.61 -27.36 30.67
C ALA A 990 2.63 -28.10 31.55
N GLN A 991 3.67 -27.42 32.03
CA GLN A 991 4.65 -28.01 32.94
C GLN A 991 4.09 -28.21 34.37
N LEU A 992 3.24 -27.31 34.85
CA LEU A 992 2.53 -27.45 36.14
C LEU A 992 1.52 -28.61 36.11
N GLU A 993 0.68 -28.69 35.08
CA GLU A 993 -0.24 -29.81 34.85
C GLU A 993 0.52 -31.15 34.75
N GLY A 994 1.65 -31.15 34.03
CA GLY A 994 2.55 -32.30 33.90
C GLY A 994 3.23 -32.72 35.20
N ALA A 995 3.39 -31.83 36.19
CA ALA A 995 3.90 -32.17 37.52
C ALA A 995 2.78 -32.68 38.44
N ARG A 996 1.64 -31.98 38.48
CA ARG A 996 0.44 -32.34 39.26
C ARG A 996 -0.06 -33.75 38.93
N SER A 997 -0.16 -34.07 37.63
CA SER A 997 -0.59 -35.39 37.15
C SER A 997 0.34 -36.54 37.59
N ARG A 998 1.67 -36.36 37.54
CA ARG A 998 2.65 -37.37 38.00
C ARG A 998 2.61 -37.59 39.52
N LEU A 999 2.43 -36.52 40.30
CA LEU A 999 2.24 -36.63 41.74
C LEU A 999 0.95 -37.37 42.07
N GLN A 1000 -0.17 -37.01 41.44
CA GLN A 1000 -1.46 -37.68 41.67
C GLN A 1000 -1.42 -39.17 41.28
N GLN A 1001 -0.87 -39.49 40.10
CA GLN A 1001 -0.79 -40.88 39.60
C GLN A 1001 0.09 -41.79 40.49
N SER A 1002 1.10 -41.24 41.17
CA SER A 1002 1.94 -42.01 42.12
C SER A 1002 1.31 -42.15 43.51
N LEU A 1003 0.35 -41.29 43.88
CA LEU A 1003 -0.41 -41.36 45.15
C LEU A 1003 -1.54 -42.41 45.14
N GLU A 1004 -2.17 -42.66 43.99
CA GLU A 1004 -3.41 -43.45 43.88
C GLU A 1004 -3.23 -44.97 44.00
N ALA A 1005 -2.00 -45.49 44.17
CA ALA A 1005 -1.71 -46.93 44.08
C ALA A 1005 -1.05 -47.61 45.32
N PRO A 1006 -1.76 -47.78 46.46
CA PRO A 1006 -1.30 -48.64 47.56
C PRO A 1006 -2.19 -49.90 47.76
N GLY A 1007 -1.64 -51.10 47.53
CA GLY A 1007 -2.06 -52.31 48.26
C GLY A 1007 -2.66 -53.51 47.50
N ARG A 1008 -1.86 -54.22 46.70
CA ARG A 1008 -2.01 -55.68 46.48
C ARG A 1008 -0.66 -56.36 46.19
N GLN A 1009 0.06 -56.81 47.23
CA GLN A 1009 1.30 -57.57 47.03
C GLN A 1009 1.62 -58.60 48.15
N GLN A 1010 0.71 -59.57 48.37
CA GLN A 1010 1.03 -60.78 49.17
C GLN A 1010 0.12 -61.97 48.80
N ASN A 1011 0.54 -62.80 47.85
CA ASN A 1011 0.86 -64.22 48.10
C ASN A 1011 1.62 -64.83 46.89
N ARG A 1012 2.05 -66.10 47.00
CA ARG A 1012 3.01 -66.78 46.10
C ARG A 1012 2.40 -67.85 45.19
N GLN A 1013 3.23 -68.25 44.21
CA GLN A 1013 3.31 -69.55 43.51
C GLN A 1013 2.37 -69.88 42.33
N GLN A 1014 3.02 -70.38 41.27
CA GLN A 1014 2.49 -71.22 40.18
C GLN A 1014 2.44 -72.70 40.64
N PRO A 1015 1.94 -73.70 39.85
CA PRO A 1015 1.30 -73.64 38.52
C PRO A 1015 -0.09 -74.32 38.47
N GLY A 1016 -0.81 -74.21 37.34
CA GLY A 1016 -2.05 -74.96 37.12
C GLY A 1016 -2.60 -74.83 35.69
N ASN A 1017 -3.09 -75.94 35.11
CA ASN A 1017 -3.39 -76.06 33.67
C ASN A 1017 -4.90 -76.23 33.40
N ARG A 1018 -5.43 -75.48 32.42
CA ARG A 1018 -6.61 -75.75 31.56
C ARG A 1018 -8.03 -75.85 32.12
N ASN A 1019 -8.93 -75.52 31.19
CA ASN A 1019 -10.39 -75.71 31.16
C ASN A 1019 -11.23 -74.92 32.19
N GLY A 1020 -12.46 -74.63 31.80
CA GLY A 1020 -13.47 -73.93 32.59
C GLY A 1020 -14.84 -74.04 31.93
N GLN A 1021 -15.87 -73.49 32.56
CA GLN A 1021 -17.23 -73.38 32.01
C GLN A 1021 -17.99 -72.25 32.74
N GLN A 1022 -18.89 -71.58 32.00
CA GLN A 1022 -19.99 -70.78 32.56
C GLN A 1022 -20.98 -71.72 33.30
N PRO A 1023 -21.77 -71.27 34.32
CA PRO A 1023 -22.76 -70.18 34.16
C PRO A 1023 -23.10 -69.37 35.45
N GLY A 1024 -24.19 -68.58 35.43
CA GLY A 1024 -25.12 -68.60 36.58
C GLY A 1024 -25.44 -67.32 37.38
N ASN A 1025 -26.02 -66.29 36.73
CA ASN A 1025 -27.28 -65.62 37.12
C ASN A 1025 -27.65 -65.27 38.61
N GLN A 1026 -27.94 -63.97 38.84
CA GLN A 1026 -29.00 -63.38 39.72
C GLN A 1026 -28.91 -63.27 41.27
N ASN A 1027 -29.64 -62.25 41.77
CA ASN A 1027 -30.00 -61.86 43.15
C ASN A 1027 -28.90 -61.31 44.09
N GLY A 1028 -29.18 -60.38 45.04
CA GLY A 1028 -30.39 -59.55 45.25
C GLY A 1028 -30.61 -59.09 46.71
N GLN A 1029 -31.20 -57.89 46.91
CA GLN A 1029 -31.59 -57.26 48.21
C GLN A 1029 -30.41 -56.78 49.10
N GLY A 1030 -30.51 -55.83 50.05
CA GLY A 1030 -31.58 -54.88 50.47
C GLY A 1030 -31.35 -54.39 51.94
N ARG A 1031 -31.97 -53.35 52.52
CA ARG A 1031 -32.80 -52.20 52.03
C ARG A 1031 -33.14 -51.23 53.21
N ALA A 1032 -32.51 -50.04 53.34
CA ALA A 1032 -32.92 -48.95 54.25
C ALA A 1032 -32.37 -47.57 53.79
N GLY A 1033 -33.01 -46.41 53.95
CA GLY A 1033 -34.35 -46.06 54.47
C GLY A 1033 -34.86 -44.72 53.89
N GLN A 1034 -36.14 -44.35 54.10
CA GLN A 1034 -36.85 -43.24 53.42
C GLN A 1034 -37.46 -42.22 54.42
N PRO A 1035 -37.93 -41.02 54.00
CA PRO A 1035 -39.24 -40.77 53.33
C PRO A 1035 -39.11 -39.91 52.04
N GLY A 1036 -40.12 -39.63 51.19
CA GLY A 1036 -41.60 -39.75 51.27
C GLY A 1036 -42.23 -38.34 51.12
N GLN A 1037 -43.25 -38.05 50.29
CA GLN A 1037 -44.30 -38.88 49.67
C GLN A 1037 -44.71 -38.40 48.24
N GLN A 1038 -45.66 -39.11 47.62
CA GLN A 1038 -46.34 -38.87 46.32
C GLN A 1038 -47.85 -39.17 46.53
N PRO A 1039 -48.82 -38.87 45.62
CA PRO A 1039 -49.11 -39.82 44.50
C PRO A 1039 -49.89 -39.32 43.24
N GLY A 1040 -49.75 -40.07 42.13
CA GLY A 1040 -50.82 -40.35 41.14
C GLY A 1040 -51.00 -39.44 39.91
N GLN A 1041 -51.54 -39.91 38.76
CA GLN A 1041 -51.73 -41.30 38.28
C GLN A 1041 -51.98 -41.34 36.73
N GLN A 1042 -51.46 -42.36 36.02
CA GLN A 1042 -51.81 -42.94 34.67
C GLN A 1042 -52.49 -42.04 33.58
N GLY A 1043 -52.12 -41.98 32.30
CA GLY A 1043 -51.25 -42.80 31.43
C GLY A 1043 -51.82 -42.90 30.00
N GLN A 1044 -50.98 -42.81 28.95
CA GLN A 1044 -51.08 -43.52 27.65
C GLN A 1044 -49.81 -43.27 26.77
N GLN A 1045 -49.72 -43.96 25.63
CA GLN A 1045 -48.54 -44.08 24.71
C GLN A 1045 -48.54 -43.02 23.58
N PRO A 1046 -47.54 -42.98 22.67
CA PRO A 1046 -46.06 -42.91 22.85
C PRO A 1046 -45.41 -41.80 21.98
N GLY A 1047 -44.09 -41.52 22.12
CA GLY A 1047 -43.32 -40.89 21.01
C GLY A 1047 -42.25 -39.80 21.31
N GLN A 1048 -41.11 -40.20 21.88
CA GLN A 1048 -39.74 -39.68 21.61
C GLN A 1048 -39.49 -38.16 21.32
N GLN A 1049 -39.10 -37.41 22.36
CA GLN A 1049 -38.03 -36.36 22.41
C GLN A 1049 -37.76 -36.06 23.91
N PRO A 1050 -36.55 -35.71 24.38
CA PRO A 1050 -35.62 -34.66 23.91
C PRO A 1050 -34.18 -35.21 23.65
N GLY A 1051 -33.12 -34.45 23.34
CA GLY A 1051 -32.90 -33.00 23.24
C GLY A 1051 -31.83 -32.51 24.25
N GLN A 1052 -30.62 -32.19 23.77
CA GLN A 1052 -29.55 -31.51 24.54
C GLN A 1052 -28.61 -30.73 23.60
N GLN A 1053 -28.01 -29.63 24.07
CA GLN A 1053 -27.55 -28.55 23.19
C GLN A 1053 -26.31 -27.78 23.71
N ASN A 1054 -25.14 -28.07 23.13
CA ASN A 1054 -23.91 -27.27 22.94
C ASN A 1054 -22.86 -28.24 22.35
N GLY A 1055 -21.92 -27.90 21.48
CA GLY A 1055 -21.10 -26.68 21.39
C GLY A 1055 -19.74 -26.99 22.04
N ASN A 1056 -18.59 -27.01 21.36
CA ASN A 1056 -18.22 -26.52 20.03
C ASN A 1056 -17.03 -27.36 19.46
N GLY A 1057 -16.83 -27.47 18.13
CA GLY A 1057 -15.70 -28.23 17.54
C GLY A 1057 -15.89 -28.66 16.07
N GLN A 1058 -14.80 -28.95 15.35
CA GLN A 1058 -14.79 -29.16 13.88
C GLN A 1058 -14.62 -30.62 13.41
N GLN A 1059 -15.05 -30.84 12.15
CA GLN A 1059 -14.44 -31.71 11.11
C GLN A 1059 -14.89 -33.19 10.96
N ALA A 1060 -15.09 -33.58 9.68
CA ALA A 1060 -15.32 -34.93 9.14
C ALA A 1060 -16.63 -35.66 9.58
N GLY A 1061 -17.14 -36.69 8.87
CA GLY A 1061 -16.73 -37.31 7.59
C GLY A 1061 -17.38 -38.69 7.39
N ASN A 1062 -16.90 -39.46 6.38
CA ASN A 1062 -17.33 -40.83 5.99
C ASN A 1062 -18.76 -40.96 5.43
N GLY A 1063 -19.11 -42.00 4.65
CA GLY A 1063 -18.36 -43.13 4.06
C GLY A 1063 -19.07 -43.60 2.77
N GLN A 1064 -18.86 -44.76 2.15
CA GLN A 1064 -18.04 -45.97 2.39
C GLN A 1064 -18.03 -46.77 1.02
N GLN A 1065 -17.50 -47.98 0.78
CA GLN A 1065 -16.89 -49.08 1.56
C GLN A 1065 -15.92 -49.90 0.65
N GLY A 1066 -15.17 -50.86 1.23
CA GLY A 1066 -14.34 -51.86 0.50
C GLY A 1066 -12.97 -51.36 0.00
N GLY A 1067 -11.92 -52.17 -0.14
CA GLY A 1067 -11.69 -53.49 0.45
C GLY A 1067 -10.52 -54.28 -0.16
N ASN A 1068 -9.36 -54.34 0.54
CA ASN A 1068 -8.31 -55.39 0.46
C ASN A 1068 -7.40 -55.43 -0.82
N GLY A 1069 -6.06 -55.70 -0.88
CA GLY A 1069 -4.86 -55.96 0.00
C GLY A 1069 -3.64 -56.36 -0.89
N GLN A 1070 -2.48 -56.96 -0.54
CA GLN A 1070 -1.75 -57.56 0.63
C GLN A 1070 -0.22 -57.56 0.24
N GLN A 1071 0.87 -58.09 0.86
CA GLN A 1071 1.28 -58.85 2.07
C GLN A 1071 2.82 -58.67 2.29
N GLY A 1072 3.38 -58.81 3.52
CA GLY A 1072 4.84 -58.91 3.77
C GLY A 1072 5.42 -58.28 5.08
N GLY A 1073 6.76 -58.20 5.18
CA GLY A 1073 7.62 -57.67 6.28
C GLY A 1073 9.15 -58.03 6.28
N GLN A 1074 10.08 -57.04 6.34
CA GLN A 1074 11.46 -57.08 6.97
C GLN A 1074 12.56 -58.01 6.28
N PRO A 1075 13.94 -57.97 6.49
CA PRO A 1075 14.91 -57.17 7.32
C PRO A 1075 16.18 -56.54 6.62
N ASN A 1076 17.11 -55.96 7.43
CA ASN A 1076 18.61 -55.93 7.32
C ASN A 1076 19.35 -55.07 6.24
N SER A 1077 20.61 -54.61 6.42
CA SER A 1077 21.59 -54.65 7.55
C SER A 1077 22.78 -53.66 7.39
N GLY A 1078 23.29 -53.08 8.49
CA GLY A 1078 24.54 -52.24 8.54
C GLY A 1078 24.40 -50.83 7.91
N GLY A 1079 25.28 -49.84 8.06
CA GLY A 1079 26.52 -49.65 8.86
C GLY A 1079 27.45 -48.59 8.19
N GLN A 1080 28.22 -47.72 8.85
CA GLN A 1080 28.40 -47.44 10.30
C GLN A 1080 28.73 -45.91 10.58
N GLN A 1081 29.74 -45.64 11.41
CA GLN A 1081 30.22 -44.39 12.07
C GLN A 1081 31.42 -43.70 11.34
N PRO A 1082 32.14 -42.64 11.87
CA PRO A 1082 31.99 -41.85 13.13
C PRO A 1082 32.19 -40.28 13.09
N ASN A 1083 31.85 -39.63 14.22
CA ASN A 1083 32.40 -38.36 14.83
C ASN A 1083 32.32 -36.99 14.11
N GLY A 1084 32.32 -35.83 14.81
CA GLY A 1084 32.38 -35.55 16.27
C GLY A 1084 32.12 -34.05 16.64
N GLY A 1085 32.09 -33.69 17.94
CA GLY A 1085 31.70 -32.34 18.47
C GLY A 1085 32.87 -31.38 18.83
N GLN A 1086 32.73 -30.35 19.71
CA GLN A 1086 31.61 -29.96 20.60
C GLN A 1086 31.73 -28.48 21.12
N GLN A 1087 30.81 -28.04 22.00
CA GLN A 1087 30.73 -26.75 22.75
C GLN A 1087 31.88 -26.53 23.77
N ALA A 1088 32.15 -25.35 24.36
CA ALA A 1088 31.86 -23.92 24.09
C ALA A 1088 32.67 -23.02 25.08
N GLY A 1089 32.76 -21.70 24.82
CA GLY A 1089 33.24 -20.68 25.80
C GLY A 1089 34.62 -20.05 25.54
N GLY A 1090 34.80 -18.78 25.94
CA GLY A 1090 36.09 -18.07 25.97
C GLY A 1090 36.79 -18.17 27.35
N PRO A 1091 37.91 -17.45 27.62
CA PRO A 1091 38.39 -16.22 26.97
C PRO A 1091 39.75 -16.36 26.23
N GLY A 1092 40.21 -15.28 25.57
CA GLY A 1092 41.44 -15.27 24.76
C GLY A 1092 42.75 -15.02 25.55
N GLY A 1093 43.88 -15.52 25.04
CA GLY A 1093 45.19 -15.36 25.72
C GLY A 1093 46.47 -15.93 25.06
N ALA A 1094 46.36 -16.79 24.03
CA ALA A 1094 47.42 -17.24 23.10
C ALA A 1094 48.73 -17.93 23.62
N TRP A 1095 49.15 -18.96 22.85
CA TRP A 1095 50.48 -19.61 22.76
C TRP A 1095 50.95 -20.71 23.76
N ASN A 1096 50.93 -21.95 23.23
CA ASN A 1096 51.98 -23.00 23.25
C ASN A 1096 52.04 -24.05 24.40
N GLY A 1097 52.21 -25.35 24.06
CA GLY A 1097 52.75 -26.39 24.98
C GLY A 1097 52.04 -27.76 25.16
N ASN A 1098 52.23 -28.70 24.24
CA ASN A 1098 52.26 -30.19 24.36
C ASN A 1098 51.53 -31.00 25.50
N ASN A 1099 50.53 -31.81 25.08
CA ASN A 1099 50.50 -33.32 25.07
C ASN A 1099 50.15 -34.19 26.33
N TRP A 1100 49.52 -35.36 26.07
CA TRP A 1100 49.21 -36.58 26.87
C TRP A 1100 48.08 -36.61 27.94
N GLY A 1101 47.20 -37.65 27.92
CA GLY A 1101 46.29 -37.92 29.07
C GLY A 1101 45.41 -39.19 29.12
N GLY A 1102 44.16 -39.17 28.60
CA GLY A 1102 43.13 -40.24 28.75
C GLY A 1102 42.36 -40.25 30.10
N ALA A 1103 41.28 -41.03 30.36
CA ALA A 1103 40.37 -41.83 29.51
C ALA A 1103 39.08 -42.30 30.28
N TYR A 1104 38.05 -42.79 29.56
CA TYR A 1104 36.85 -43.57 29.99
C TYR A 1104 35.59 -42.91 30.64
N GLY A 1105 34.46 -42.99 29.91
CA GLY A 1105 33.27 -43.76 30.31
C GLY A 1105 32.15 -43.10 31.14
N GLY A 1106 30.89 -43.26 30.70
CA GLY A 1106 29.68 -42.92 31.47
C GLY A 1106 28.44 -43.75 31.04
N PRO A 1107 27.26 -43.59 31.68
CA PRO A 1107 26.02 -44.26 31.30
C PRO A 1107 24.98 -43.31 30.63
N GLY A 1108 24.11 -43.87 29.77
CA GLY A 1108 23.04 -43.13 29.08
C GLY A 1108 21.65 -43.21 29.75
N PRO A 1109 20.64 -42.50 29.21
CA PRO A 1109 19.27 -42.50 29.73
C PRO A 1109 18.53 -43.83 29.45
N VAL A 1110 17.54 -44.14 30.30
CA VAL A 1110 16.81 -45.42 30.33
C VAL A 1110 15.46 -45.30 29.62
N THR A 1111 15.03 -46.37 28.95
CA THR A 1111 13.69 -46.47 28.34
C THR A 1111 12.61 -46.75 29.40
N PRO A 1112 11.44 -46.07 29.35
CA PRO A 1112 10.32 -46.40 30.22
C PRO A 1112 9.72 -47.77 29.90
N TYR A 1113 10.03 -48.77 30.73
CA TYR A 1113 9.24 -50.00 30.82
C TYR A 1113 7.87 -49.68 31.43
N ASN A 1114 6.85 -50.50 31.17
CA ASN A 1114 5.51 -50.30 31.75
C ASN A 1114 5.55 -50.50 33.28
N GLY A 1115 5.70 -49.42 34.04
CA GLY A 1115 6.02 -49.47 35.46
C GLY A 1115 5.56 -48.22 36.24
N TRP A 1116 5.07 -48.47 37.45
CA TRP A 1116 4.69 -47.45 38.44
C TRP A 1116 5.91 -46.65 38.90
N ILE A 1117 5.81 -45.32 38.93
CA ILE A 1117 6.86 -44.43 39.44
C ILE A 1117 6.70 -44.30 40.96
N PRO A 1118 7.74 -44.61 41.77
CA PRO A 1118 7.69 -44.40 43.21
C PRO A 1118 7.46 -42.92 43.58
N LEU A 1119 6.70 -42.67 44.63
CA LEU A 1119 6.31 -41.32 45.05
C LEU A 1119 7.51 -40.38 45.30
N ASP A 1120 8.59 -40.92 45.89
CA ASP A 1120 9.88 -40.23 46.03
C ASP A 1120 10.43 -39.74 44.67
N GLN A 1121 10.47 -40.63 43.67
CA GLN A 1121 10.97 -40.31 42.34
C GLN A 1121 10.04 -39.32 41.60
N ALA A 1122 8.73 -39.52 41.67
CA ALA A 1122 7.74 -38.60 41.09
C ALA A 1122 7.85 -37.20 41.70
N ASN A 1123 8.14 -37.10 43.00
CA ASN A 1123 8.38 -35.83 43.69
C ASN A 1123 9.71 -35.17 43.25
N ARG A 1124 10.81 -35.93 43.12
CA ARG A 1124 12.09 -35.40 42.62
C ARG A 1124 12.04 -34.95 41.16
N GLU A 1125 11.28 -35.65 40.31
CA GLU A 1125 11.08 -35.26 38.91
C GLU A 1125 10.21 -34.01 38.80
N SER A 1126 9.08 -33.97 39.52
CA SER A 1126 8.23 -32.77 39.60
C SER A 1126 9.01 -31.56 40.12
N ALA A 1127 9.84 -31.72 41.15
CA ALA A 1127 10.69 -30.66 41.68
C ALA A 1127 11.82 -30.21 40.72
N ARG A 1128 12.18 -30.99 39.68
CA ARG A 1128 13.09 -30.55 38.60
C ARG A 1128 12.36 -29.71 37.57
N ASP A 1129 11.20 -30.18 37.12
CA ASP A 1129 10.42 -29.49 36.09
C ASP A 1129 9.94 -28.13 36.60
N LEU A 1130 9.49 -28.07 37.86
CA LEU A 1130 9.12 -26.83 38.54
C LEU A 1130 10.33 -25.92 38.81
N ASN A 1131 11.54 -26.46 39.01
CA ASN A 1131 12.76 -25.64 39.03
C ASN A 1131 13.06 -24.98 37.67
N SER A 1132 12.63 -25.59 36.55
CA SER A 1132 12.85 -24.99 35.22
C SER A 1132 11.97 -23.76 34.97
N LEU A 1133 10.82 -23.66 35.65
CA LEU A 1133 9.94 -22.48 35.65
C LEU A 1133 10.47 -21.30 36.50
N ARG A 1134 11.61 -21.45 37.18
CA ARG A 1134 12.12 -20.46 38.12
C ARG A 1134 12.28 -19.07 37.53
N ASP A 1135 12.87 -18.96 36.33
CA ASP A 1135 13.09 -17.65 35.69
C ASP A 1135 11.81 -17.09 35.04
N PHE A 1136 10.85 -17.94 34.64
CA PHE A 1136 9.51 -17.51 34.23
C PHE A 1136 8.75 -16.85 35.39
N PHE A 1137 8.74 -17.48 36.57
CA PHE A 1137 8.14 -16.89 37.79
C PHE A 1137 8.94 -15.69 38.32
N ARG A 1138 10.24 -15.61 38.03
CA ARG A 1138 11.06 -14.42 38.33
C ARG A 1138 10.64 -13.20 37.52
N ASN A 1139 10.19 -13.41 36.29
CA ASN A 1139 9.65 -12.36 35.41
C ASN A 1139 8.18 -12.03 35.71
N ASN A 1140 7.48 -12.87 36.48
CA ASN A 1140 6.09 -12.70 36.92
C ASN A 1140 6.03 -12.48 38.45
N PRO A 1141 6.32 -11.26 38.95
CA PRO A 1141 6.54 -10.98 40.37
C PRO A 1141 5.30 -11.08 41.26
N ASP A 1142 4.11 -11.25 40.68
CA ASP A 1142 2.86 -11.51 41.39
C ASP A 1142 2.73 -13.00 41.78
N MET A 1143 3.03 -13.91 40.86
CA MET A 1143 2.95 -15.36 41.08
C MET A 1143 4.19 -15.95 41.79
N ILE A 1144 5.28 -15.19 41.93
CA ILE A 1144 6.55 -15.67 42.49
C ILE A 1144 6.45 -16.13 43.96
N GLY A 1145 5.50 -15.57 44.73
CA GLY A 1145 5.29 -15.92 46.15
C GLY A 1145 4.82 -17.36 46.32
N ASP A 1146 3.69 -17.70 45.69
CA ASP A 1146 3.12 -19.05 45.72
C ASP A 1146 4.07 -20.06 45.06
N TYR A 1147 4.81 -19.67 44.00
CA TYR A 1147 5.88 -20.51 43.43
C TYR A 1147 6.99 -20.82 44.44
N LEU A 1148 7.50 -19.84 45.18
CA LEU A 1148 8.53 -20.05 46.19
C LEU A 1148 8.01 -20.90 47.37
N GLN A 1149 6.74 -20.75 47.75
CA GLN A 1149 6.11 -21.58 48.78
C GLN A 1149 5.94 -23.03 48.30
N LEU A 1150 5.51 -23.25 47.07
CA LEU A 1150 5.45 -24.58 46.44
C LEU A 1150 6.84 -25.24 46.41
N MET A 1151 7.86 -24.52 45.92
CA MET A 1151 9.25 -25.01 45.90
C MET A 1151 9.81 -25.31 47.29
N HIS A 1152 9.33 -24.64 48.34
CA HIS A 1152 9.68 -24.98 49.72
C HIS A 1152 8.98 -26.26 50.21
N SER A 1153 7.70 -26.47 49.88
CA SER A 1153 6.97 -27.70 50.23
C SER A 1153 7.53 -28.96 49.55
N LEU A 1154 8.11 -28.81 48.35
CA LEU A 1154 8.77 -29.87 47.56
C LEU A 1154 10.19 -30.26 48.04
N ASN A 1155 10.73 -29.57 49.05
CA ASN A 1155 12.10 -29.76 49.54
C ASN A 1155 12.35 -31.23 49.98
N PRO A 1156 13.41 -31.92 49.49
CA PRO A 1156 13.66 -33.35 49.72
C PRO A 1156 14.06 -33.75 51.17
N ALA A 1157 13.72 -32.94 52.18
CA ALA A 1157 13.93 -33.23 53.59
C ALA A 1157 12.64 -33.78 54.24
N TYR A 1158 12.41 -35.08 54.05
CA TYR A 1158 11.36 -35.90 54.68
C TYR A 1158 12.00 -37.15 55.32
N GLN A 1159 11.41 -37.67 56.40
CA GLN A 1159 11.96 -38.82 57.14
C GLN A 1159 11.39 -40.17 56.69
N ASN A 1160 10.22 -40.20 56.03
CA ASN A 1160 9.63 -41.40 55.46
C ASN A 1160 8.59 -41.07 54.38
N ASP A 1161 8.20 -42.08 53.58
CA ASP A 1161 7.25 -41.95 52.47
C ASP A 1161 5.84 -41.51 52.92
N GLY A 1162 5.44 -41.81 54.17
CA GLY A 1162 4.16 -41.39 54.73
C GLY A 1162 4.10 -39.90 55.07
N GLU A 1163 5.22 -39.34 55.55
CA GLU A 1163 5.39 -37.89 55.72
C GLU A 1163 5.37 -37.19 54.36
N LEU A 1164 6.08 -37.74 53.37
CA LEU A 1164 6.09 -37.23 51.99
C LEU A 1164 4.67 -37.25 51.38
N GLN A 1165 3.96 -38.38 51.47
CA GLN A 1165 2.57 -38.50 51.03
C GLN A 1165 1.62 -37.53 51.74
N GLY A 1166 1.83 -37.31 53.05
CA GLY A 1166 1.08 -36.33 53.83
C GLY A 1166 1.34 -34.89 53.38
N ARG A 1167 2.59 -34.54 53.08
CA ARG A 1167 3.00 -33.21 52.63
C ARG A 1167 2.54 -32.92 51.21
N ILE A 1168 2.68 -33.88 50.29
CA ILE A 1168 2.24 -33.73 48.89
C ILE A 1168 0.72 -33.44 48.83
N ASN A 1169 -0.09 -34.19 49.59
CA ASN A 1169 -1.54 -34.00 49.62
C ASN A 1169 -2.00 -32.69 50.30
N ARG A 1170 -1.23 -32.16 51.28
CA ARG A 1170 -1.64 -30.97 52.06
C ARG A 1170 -1.09 -29.65 51.53
N GLU A 1171 0.09 -29.67 50.92
CA GLU A 1171 0.85 -28.46 50.59
C GLU A 1171 1.19 -28.39 49.10
N VAL A 1172 1.72 -29.47 48.52
CA VAL A 1172 2.21 -29.48 47.13
C VAL A 1172 1.05 -29.43 46.12
N LEU A 1173 0.09 -30.35 46.20
CA LEU A 1173 -1.05 -30.39 45.26
C LEU A 1173 -1.92 -29.13 45.33
N PRO A 1174 -2.30 -28.60 46.52
CA PRO A 1174 -3.03 -27.33 46.60
C PRO A 1174 -2.22 -26.11 46.13
N GLY A 1175 -0.89 -26.13 46.27
CA GLY A 1175 -0.01 -25.09 45.72
C GLY A 1175 0.07 -25.11 44.19
N LEU A 1176 0.16 -26.31 43.60
CA LEU A 1176 0.09 -26.52 42.16
C LEU A 1176 -1.25 -26.03 41.59
N GLU A 1177 -2.37 -26.37 42.22
CA GLU A 1177 -3.72 -25.99 41.78
C GLU A 1177 -3.93 -24.47 41.75
N ARG A 1178 -3.36 -23.72 42.69
CA ARG A 1178 -3.45 -22.25 42.69
C ARG A 1178 -2.67 -21.62 41.54
N LEU A 1179 -1.43 -22.05 41.32
CA LEU A 1179 -0.60 -21.56 40.21
C LEU A 1179 -1.18 -21.95 38.85
N GLU A 1180 -1.77 -23.14 38.74
CA GLU A 1180 -2.50 -23.59 37.55
C GLU A 1180 -3.72 -22.68 37.28
N LEU A 1181 -4.55 -22.41 38.31
CA LEU A 1181 -5.71 -21.52 38.21
C LEU A 1181 -5.33 -20.07 37.87
N GLU A 1182 -4.24 -19.54 38.44
CA GLU A 1182 -3.80 -18.17 38.17
C GLU A 1182 -3.19 -18.01 36.77
N LEU A 1183 -2.45 -19.01 36.28
CA LEU A 1183 -1.97 -19.03 34.90
C LEU A 1183 -3.13 -19.18 33.89
N ARG A 1184 -4.10 -20.06 34.16
CA ARG A 1184 -5.33 -20.16 33.35
C ARG A 1184 -6.04 -18.80 33.29
N ARG A 1185 -6.24 -18.14 34.44
CA ARG A 1185 -6.84 -16.79 34.51
C ARG A 1185 -6.09 -15.76 33.67
N LYS A 1186 -4.76 -15.67 33.80
CA LYS A 1186 -3.94 -14.76 32.98
C LYS A 1186 -3.99 -15.07 31.48
N LEU A 1187 -4.03 -16.36 31.12
CA LEU A 1187 -4.13 -16.80 29.73
C LEU A 1187 -5.49 -16.44 29.14
N ASP A 1188 -6.58 -16.61 29.90
CA ASP A 1188 -7.93 -16.22 29.50
C ASP A 1188 -8.11 -14.70 29.43
N GLU A 1189 -7.52 -13.94 30.37
CA GLU A 1189 -7.44 -12.47 30.31
C GLU A 1189 -6.73 -12.01 29.00
N LYS A 1190 -5.61 -12.64 28.60
CA LYS A 1190 -4.95 -12.37 27.29
C LYS A 1190 -5.68 -12.93 26.07
N ASN A 1191 -6.60 -13.89 26.23
CA ASN A 1191 -7.42 -14.39 25.13
C ASN A 1191 -8.62 -13.48 24.83
N ALA A 1192 -9.11 -12.71 25.80
CA ALA A 1192 -10.21 -11.78 25.63
C ALA A 1192 -9.93 -10.66 24.60
N ASP A 1193 -8.68 -10.20 24.53
CA ASP A 1193 -8.21 -9.16 23.59
C ASP A 1193 -8.22 -9.59 22.10
N GLN A 1194 -8.56 -10.85 21.77
CA GLN A 1194 -8.64 -11.32 20.37
C GLN A 1194 -10.04 -11.23 19.75
N VAL A 1195 -11.03 -10.65 20.44
CA VAL A 1195 -12.27 -10.21 19.79
C VAL A 1195 -11.99 -8.91 19.04
N ARG A 1196 -12.13 -8.92 17.70
CA ARG A 1196 -11.86 -7.76 16.81
C ARG A 1196 -12.60 -6.49 17.24
N SER A 1197 -11.92 -5.60 17.96
CA SER A 1197 -12.23 -4.17 18.02
C SER A 1197 -11.58 -3.44 16.85
N ALA A 1198 -12.18 -2.33 16.40
CA ALA A 1198 -11.49 -1.37 15.54
C ALA A 1198 -10.28 -0.77 16.29
N GLY A 1199 -9.32 -0.20 15.55
CA GLY A 1199 -8.00 0.14 16.06
C GLY A 1199 -8.02 1.06 17.30
N THR A 1200 -7.28 0.67 18.33
CA THR A 1200 -6.98 1.52 19.48
C THR A 1200 -6.00 2.62 19.05
N GLU A 1201 -6.47 3.87 19.01
CA GLU A 1201 -5.60 5.02 18.81
C GLU A 1201 -4.54 5.13 19.91
N THR A 1202 -3.33 5.54 19.53
CA THR A 1202 -2.22 5.71 20.47
C THR A 1202 -2.45 6.93 21.35
N VAL A 1203 -2.81 6.71 22.63
CA VAL A 1203 -3.09 7.78 23.59
C VAL A 1203 -1.92 8.77 23.69
N PRO A 1204 -2.11 10.08 23.46
CA PRO A 1204 -1.05 11.08 23.59
C PRO A 1204 -0.46 11.13 25.00
N GLN A 1205 0.88 11.25 25.09
CA GLN A 1205 1.57 11.34 26.37
C GLN A 1205 1.06 12.54 27.19
N GLY A 1206 0.58 12.27 28.41
CA GLY A 1206 -0.04 13.24 29.32
C GLY A 1206 -1.45 12.86 29.79
N TYR A 1207 -2.18 12.01 29.05
CA TYR A 1207 -3.58 11.66 29.38
C TYR A 1207 -3.78 10.28 30.01
N SER A 1208 -2.73 9.47 30.15
CA SER A 1208 -2.74 8.14 30.79
C SER A 1208 -3.43 8.14 32.15
N ASP A 1209 -3.07 9.10 32.99
CA ASP A 1209 -3.38 9.09 34.42
C ASP A 1209 -4.84 9.50 34.67
N ALA A 1210 -5.36 10.42 33.85
CA ALA A 1210 -6.78 10.81 33.87
C ALA A 1210 -7.69 9.66 33.42
N ILE A 1211 -7.29 8.91 32.39
CA ILE A 1211 -8.02 7.73 31.90
C ILE A 1211 -7.97 6.61 32.94
N ALA A 1212 -6.80 6.37 33.56
CA ALA A 1212 -6.67 5.42 34.67
C ALA A 1212 -7.53 5.81 35.88
N GLU A 1213 -7.65 7.10 36.21
CA GLU A 1213 -8.53 7.56 37.29
C GLU A 1213 -10.02 7.42 36.94
N TYR A 1214 -10.40 7.63 35.67
CA TYR A 1214 -11.76 7.41 35.16
C TYR A 1214 -12.19 5.94 35.31
N PHE A 1215 -11.40 4.99 34.80
CA PHE A 1215 -11.70 3.56 34.95
C PHE A 1215 -11.65 3.10 36.42
N ARG A 1216 -10.76 3.65 37.24
CA ARG A 1216 -10.69 3.40 38.70
C ARG A 1216 -11.87 3.99 39.48
N LYS A 1217 -12.57 5.00 38.94
CA LYS A 1217 -13.86 5.49 39.45
C LYS A 1217 -15.03 4.63 38.97
N LEU A 1218 -14.96 4.10 37.75
CA LEU A 1218 -15.96 3.19 37.19
C LEU A 1218 -16.00 1.83 37.93
N SER A 1219 -14.84 1.24 38.21
CA SER A 1219 -14.72 -0.06 38.90
C SER A 1219 -15.09 -0.01 40.39
N LYS A 1220 -15.18 1.19 40.99
CA LYS A 1220 -15.68 1.40 42.36
C LYS A 1220 -17.20 1.59 42.45
N LYS A 1221 -17.94 1.32 41.36
CA LYS A 1221 -19.40 1.55 41.29
C LYS A 1221 -20.21 0.34 40.80
N LYS A 1222 -19.69 -0.86 41.06
CA LYS A 1222 -20.41 -2.14 41.13
C LYS A 1222 -20.16 -2.78 42.48
#